data_AF-A0A8B5WJJ8-F1
#
_entry.id   AF-A0A8B5WJJ8-F1
#
_cell.length_a   1.000
_cell.length_b   1.000
_cell.length_c   1.000
_cell.angle_alpha   90.00
_cell.angle_beta   90.00
_cell.angle_gamma   90.00
#
_symmetry.space_group_name_H-M   'P 1'
#
loop_
_entity.id
_entity.type
_entity.pdbx_description
1 polymer ?
#
loop_
_entity_poly.entity_id
_entity_poly.type
_entity_poly.pdbx_seq_one_letter_code
_entity_poly.pdbx_strand_id
1 'polypeptide(L)'
;MGQRHAGRGANHPGDADGQQAGSVQVPVTDRMLHGAGAKHKESDHSTQGDRPAAGRGDGHGTHHGVTVAGQVRDIEAATADADHGRNSADQRPEQVPAAWPGCAFGNLSCAGQQHAQSDQAGDDGEYPGQPRPGQQQGQPGTGQGTDRDRRCQPSHTGPVDAAATIMKPDRAGRSHEHGAQRSGHGHGYGNVHGRALGEQDPGQGRDDDQAAADAKQSGQDTGKQSGQQEKNQGEQHLSSTVKRRMMKQHVGVHGYMMASVGRVARSLAGFLAACMVAAGVLAAEPDMPDREAERERFRAAWSDAARGNQAAVLQAIIDLRDYPLTPFLEFELLRQRIDQVPEVVAEQFLARHRDWSFAGALEASWLRSLARRGEYEALARHGRASTIAEVRCHLARADLAAGRTEGLAATVESLWLVGQSQHRACDPVFSWWRRQGHLTPDLAWQRFHLALRAGESNMARYLRRYLDSDRRYWADRWLAMQAQRYPTLREARRWPDHEQARLIVETGLVGLARSDWQRADGAWRLLRGHFDWPEDQLGRITREIALYQAVALDEGALAAIDALDPAHIDQQVLEWRTRAALAGGHWEAVLESIQAMPLVEQARPRWRYWRGRALAELNRPEALVAYASLAAEANYYGFLAATRLGQDLTVCSEELSANGAVQRRLMRDAEFERALELWHVGLNHHARRTWISLARRLSQEELRQAALLAASHQWYDRAIHALGNAGAMQAYPWRFPMIEKGQVIAASQRWDVDPALIYGLMRAESAMQPDALSPAGARGLLQLMPTTAEAVARRNGLAFNGQASLMAPEINIPLGVAHLAELQSRYDNRWIHVAAAYNAGISALARWLDSRPLADPDIWLETLPFFETRDYVPRVLAFATLYEWQLQRPPRVLAENLLPGLVPEGQGFSCTP
;
A
#
# COMPACT_ATOMS: atom_id res chain seq x y z
N MET A 1 -46.16 -29.61 -27.93
CA MET A 1 -47.52 -30.13 -27.64
C MET A 1 -47.47 -30.85 -26.30
N GLY A 2 -48.50 -30.75 -25.45
CA GLY A 2 -48.52 -31.34 -24.08
C GLY A 2 -47.64 -30.56 -23.09
N GLN A 3 -48.00 -30.22 -21.84
CA GLN A 3 -48.80 -30.87 -20.77
C GLN A 3 -48.14 -32.14 -20.18
N ARG A 4 -48.12 -32.38 -18.86
CA ARG A 4 -48.49 -31.61 -17.62
C ARG A 4 -47.94 -32.36 -16.38
N HIS A 5 -47.74 -31.67 -15.24
CA HIS A 5 -47.77 -32.16 -13.82
C HIS A 5 -46.88 -33.37 -13.40
N ALA A 6 -45.91 -33.22 -12.48
CA ALA A 6 -46.03 -33.26 -10.99
C ALA A 6 -46.10 -34.69 -10.37
N GLY A 7 -45.51 -34.99 -9.19
CA GLY A 7 -44.65 -34.23 -8.27
C GLY A 7 -44.54 -34.90 -6.87
N ARG A 8 -43.67 -34.36 -5.96
CA ARG A 8 -43.32 -34.89 -4.61
C ARG A 8 -42.52 -36.22 -4.68
N GLY A 9 -41.61 -36.64 -3.79
CA GLY A 9 -41.09 -36.25 -2.46
C GLY A 9 -40.56 -37.55 -1.77
N ALA A 10 -39.68 -37.62 -0.77
CA ALA A 10 -38.94 -36.62 0.01
C ALA A 10 -37.77 -37.30 0.78
N ASN A 11 -37.04 -36.51 1.61
CA ASN A 11 -36.16 -36.89 2.74
C ASN A 11 -34.67 -37.30 2.54
N HIS A 12 -33.83 -36.45 3.16
CA HIS A 12 -32.44 -36.52 3.66
C HIS A 12 -32.03 -37.80 4.46
N PRO A 13 -30.74 -37.99 4.90
CA PRO A 13 -29.69 -36.98 5.20
C PRO A 13 -28.21 -37.31 4.82
N GLY A 14 -27.27 -36.44 5.22
CA GLY A 14 -25.86 -36.83 5.50
C GLY A 14 -24.78 -35.85 5.03
N ASP A 15 -24.21 -35.07 5.96
CA ASP A 15 -23.17 -34.05 5.74
C ASP A 15 -21.77 -34.61 5.40
N ALA A 16 -20.96 -33.84 4.63
CA ALA A 16 -19.57 -33.50 4.96
C ALA A 16 -18.92 -32.51 3.95
N ASP A 17 -18.12 -31.58 4.49
CA ASP A 17 -17.11 -30.65 3.95
C ASP A 17 -16.65 -30.72 2.46
N GLY A 18 -16.19 -29.62 1.83
CA GLY A 18 -15.86 -28.30 2.39
C GLY A 18 -14.46 -27.81 1.97
N GLN A 19 -14.23 -27.59 0.66
CA GLN A 19 -12.93 -27.13 0.15
C GLN A 19 -12.84 -25.59 0.07
N GLN A 20 -11.83 -25.03 0.73
CA GLN A 20 -11.55 -23.59 0.74
C GLN A 20 -10.76 -23.15 -0.50
N ALA A 21 -11.34 -22.28 -1.32
CA ALA A 21 -10.61 -21.59 -2.39
C ALA A 21 -9.75 -20.45 -1.78
N GLY A 22 -8.44 -20.66 -1.68
CA GLY A 22 -7.52 -19.65 -1.15
C GLY A 22 -7.35 -18.46 -2.10
N SER A 23 -7.82 -17.28 -1.69
CA SER A 23 -7.74 -16.04 -2.47
C SER A 23 -6.32 -15.46 -2.49
N VAL A 24 -5.51 -15.94 -3.44
CA VAL A 24 -4.16 -15.41 -3.69
C VAL A 24 -4.24 -13.97 -4.20
N GLN A 25 -4.01 -13.00 -3.31
CA GLN A 25 -3.78 -11.61 -3.71
C GLN A 25 -2.48 -11.51 -4.50
N VAL A 26 -2.59 -11.51 -5.83
CA VAL A 26 -1.46 -11.22 -6.72
C VAL A 26 -1.09 -9.75 -6.57
N PRO A 27 0.15 -9.41 -6.15
CA PRO A 27 0.57 -8.01 -6.06
C PRO A 27 0.72 -7.44 -7.48
N VAL A 28 -0.18 -6.54 -7.87
CA VAL A 28 -0.08 -5.77 -9.11
C VAL A 28 1.07 -4.77 -8.96
N THR A 29 2.28 -5.20 -9.29
CA THR A 29 3.46 -4.34 -9.33
C THR A 29 3.45 -3.52 -10.63
N ASP A 30 2.87 -2.32 -10.57
CA ASP A 30 2.85 -1.41 -11.72
C ASP A 30 4.25 -0.86 -12.01
N ARG A 31 5.00 -1.62 -12.81
CA ARG A 31 6.40 -1.36 -13.13
C ARG A 31 6.50 -0.74 -14.53
N MET A 32 5.98 0.48 -14.66
CA MET A 32 6.03 1.22 -15.92
C MET A 32 7.45 1.32 -16.48
N LEU A 33 7.62 0.85 -17.71
CA LEU A 33 8.84 1.07 -18.48
C LEU A 33 8.85 2.52 -18.99
N HIS A 34 9.71 3.36 -18.43
CA HIS A 34 10.02 4.65 -19.04
C HIS A 34 10.60 4.42 -20.44
N GLY A 35 9.84 4.82 -21.47
CA GLY A 35 10.29 4.75 -22.86
C GLY A 35 11.54 5.60 -23.07
N ALA A 36 12.65 4.96 -23.45
CA ALA A 36 13.88 5.67 -23.80
C ALA A 36 13.64 6.48 -25.09
N GLY A 37 13.69 7.82 -24.97
CA GLY A 37 13.44 8.72 -26.09
C GLY A 37 14.46 8.54 -27.22
N ALA A 38 13.99 8.05 -28.37
CA ALA A 38 14.80 7.92 -29.57
C ALA A 38 15.20 9.31 -30.09
N LYS A 39 16.51 9.62 -30.06
CA LYS A 39 17.04 10.88 -30.58
C LYS A 39 17.11 10.84 -32.11
N HIS A 40 16.02 11.23 -32.78
CA HIS A 40 16.16 11.71 -34.16
C HIS A 40 16.91 13.04 -34.15
N LYS A 41 17.99 13.10 -34.94
CA LYS A 41 18.61 14.34 -35.39
C LYS A 41 18.43 14.39 -36.90
N GLU A 42 17.64 15.34 -37.37
CA GLU A 42 17.74 15.82 -38.74
C GLU A 42 18.78 16.95 -38.77
N SER A 43 19.60 16.98 -39.82
CA SER A 43 20.50 18.08 -40.16
C SER A 43 20.88 17.91 -41.61
N ASP A 44 20.56 18.89 -42.44
CA ASP A 44 20.42 18.68 -43.89
C ASP A 44 21.62 19.20 -44.71
N HIS A 45 21.79 18.58 -45.88
CA HIS A 45 22.47 19.08 -47.09
C HIS A 45 23.93 19.62 -47.09
N SER A 46 24.76 18.94 -47.90
CA SER A 46 25.88 19.49 -48.73
C SER A 46 27.20 19.89 -48.01
N THR A 47 28.39 19.89 -48.63
CA THR A 47 28.83 19.72 -50.04
C THR A 47 30.13 18.87 -50.18
N GLN A 48 30.22 18.08 -51.27
CA GLN A 48 31.34 18.00 -52.25
C GLN A 48 32.82 17.89 -51.77
N GLY A 49 33.56 16.82 -52.17
CA GLY A 49 35.04 16.76 -52.05
C GLY A 49 35.73 15.39 -52.20
N ASP A 50 36.04 15.00 -53.45
CA ASP A 50 37.20 14.21 -53.94
C ASP A 50 37.64 12.81 -53.41
N ARG A 51 38.40 12.14 -54.29
CA ARG A 51 39.08 10.82 -54.28
C ARG A 51 40.42 10.97 -55.05
N PRO A 52 41.33 9.98 -55.17
CA PRO A 52 41.63 8.77 -54.38
C PRO A 52 43.16 8.62 -54.05
N ALA A 53 43.62 7.51 -53.41
CA ALA A 53 44.83 6.75 -53.82
C ALA A 53 45.20 5.49 -52.96
N ALA A 54 45.40 4.36 -53.65
CA ALA A 54 46.45 3.31 -53.54
C ALA A 54 46.98 2.65 -52.22
N GLY A 55 47.37 1.36 -52.33
CA GLY A 55 48.21 0.57 -51.39
C GLY A 55 47.46 -0.61 -50.73
N ARG A 56 47.37 -1.85 -51.26
CA ARG A 56 48.37 -2.92 -51.54
C ARG A 56 49.14 -3.46 -50.31
N GLY A 57 49.08 -4.79 -50.14
CA GLY A 57 49.87 -5.59 -49.20
C GLY A 57 49.38 -7.06 -49.20
N ASP A 58 50.24 -8.01 -49.58
CA ASP A 58 49.88 -9.40 -49.90
C ASP A 58 50.27 -10.43 -48.80
N GLY A 59 49.68 -11.63 -48.82
CA GLY A 59 50.06 -12.78 -47.96
C GLY A 59 49.34 -14.09 -48.33
N HIS A 60 50.07 -15.21 -48.44
CA HIS A 60 49.58 -16.51 -48.95
C HIS A 60 49.18 -17.54 -47.88
N GLY A 61 48.39 -18.57 -48.24
CA GLY A 61 48.05 -19.70 -47.33
C GLY A 61 47.12 -20.82 -47.87
N THR A 62 47.60 -21.59 -48.86
CA THR A 62 47.17 -22.95 -49.33
C THR A 62 46.78 -23.99 -48.24
N HIS A 63 46.07 -25.12 -48.45
CA HIS A 63 45.19 -25.71 -49.51
C HIS A 63 44.50 -27.01 -48.95
N HIS A 64 43.65 -27.69 -49.75
CA HIS A 64 43.00 -29.02 -49.52
C HIS A 64 41.98 -29.13 -48.36
N GLY A 65 40.88 -29.89 -48.43
CA GLY A 65 40.18 -30.52 -49.56
C GLY A 65 40.34 -32.04 -49.74
N VAL A 66 39.32 -32.83 -49.39
CA VAL A 66 38.96 -34.16 -49.98
C VAL A 66 37.54 -34.57 -49.54
N THR A 67 36.82 -35.30 -50.40
CA THR A 67 35.49 -35.92 -50.15
C THR A 67 35.51 -37.40 -50.51
N VAL A 68 34.90 -38.27 -49.71
CA VAL A 68 34.46 -39.64 -50.10
C VAL A 68 33.15 -39.96 -49.35
N ALA A 69 32.26 -40.75 -49.98
CA ALA A 69 30.98 -41.18 -49.41
C ALA A 69 31.00 -42.66 -48.96
N GLY A 70 30.02 -43.06 -48.14
CA GLY A 70 29.75 -44.45 -47.73
C GLY A 70 28.26 -44.64 -47.48
N GLN A 71 27.72 -45.84 -47.75
CA GLN A 71 26.28 -46.03 -48.00
C GLN A 71 25.78 -47.43 -47.55
N VAL A 72 24.47 -47.54 -47.34
CA VAL A 72 23.65 -48.78 -47.22
C VAL A 72 23.87 -49.66 -45.97
N ARG A 73 22.84 -49.80 -45.10
CA ARG A 73 21.99 -51.01 -45.01
C ARG A 73 20.94 -50.97 -43.88
N ASP A 74 19.76 -51.43 -44.25
CA ASP A 74 18.55 -51.63 -43.45
C ASP A 74 18.49 -53.06 -42.87
N ILE A 75 17.80 -53.24 -41.74
CA ILE A 75 17.12 -54.49 -41.33
C ILE A 75 15.82 -54.09 -40.59
N GLU A 76 14.74 -54.87 -40.81
CA GLU A 76 13.39 -54.59 -40.31
C GLU A 76 13.01 -55.37 -39.02
N ALA A 77 11.96 -54.88 -38.35
CA ALA A 77 10.88 -55.58 -37.61
C ALA A 77 11.14 -56.80 -36.70
N ALA A 78 10.48 -56.83 -35.52
CA ALA A 78 9.48 -57.85 -35.12
C ALA A 78 9.04 -57.78 -33.63
N THR A 79 7.82 -57.27 -33.40
CA THR A 79 6.73 -57.70 -32.47
C THR A 79 6.92 -58.71 -31.31
N ALA A 80 6.05 -58.54 -30.29
CA ALA A 80 5.44 -59.55 -29.38
C ALA A 80 6.26 -60.05 -28.15
N ASP A 81 5.65 -60.47 -27.02
CA ASP A 81 4.37 -60.14 -26.33
C ASP A 81 4.38 -60.74 -24.89
N ALA A 82 3.32 -60.52 -24.10
CA ALA A 82 2.81 -61.34 -22.98
C ALA A 82 3.44 -61.31 -21.55
N ASP A 83 2.87 -60.44 -20.70
CA ASP A 83 1.91 -60.79 -19.60
C ASP A 83 2.37 -61.49 -18.26
N HIS A 84 1.45 -61.44 -17.27
CA HIS A 84 1.33 -62.12 -15.96
C HIS A 84 2.11 -61.62 -14.72
N GLY A 85 1.37 -61.28 -13.63
CA GLY A 85 1.89 -61.43 -12.24
C GLY A 85 1.32 -60.55 -11.10
N ARG A 86 0.15 -60.91 -10.54
CA ARG A 86 -0.49 -60.33 -9.33
C ARG A 86 0.42 -60.40 -8.07
N ASN A 87 0.18 -59.74 -6.91
CA ASN A 87 -1.10 -59.64 -6.18
C ASN A 87 -1.05 -58.75 -4.90
N SER A 88 -2.25 -58.37 -4.41
CA SER A 88 -2.62 -58.05 -3.00
C SER A 88 -2.06 -56.83 -2.25
N ALA A 89 -2.91 -56.30 -1.34
CA ALA A 89 -2.66 -55.18 -0.42
C ALA A 89 -2.80 -55.61 1.05
N ASP A 90 -2.43 -54.75 2.00
CA ASP A 90 -3.13 -54.64 3.30
C ASP A 90 -3.00 -53.22 3.92
N GLN A 91 -3.55 -53.00 5.12
CA GLN A 91 -3.96 -51.68 5.64
C GLN A 91 -3.08 -51.09 6.77
N ARG A 92 -3.09 -49.74 6.84
CA ARG A 92 -3.17 -48.79 8.00
C ARG A 92 -2.82 -49.24 9.45
N PRO A 93 -2.49 -48.30 10.39
CA PRO A 93 -2.13 -46.87 10.24
C PRO A 93 -0.99 -46.34 11.19
N GLU A 94 -0.77 -45.01 11.12
CA GLU A 94 -0.71 -44.07 12.28
C GLU A 94 0.63 -43.40 12.71
N GLN A 95 0.43 -42.18 13.25
CA GLN A 95 1.30 -41.32 14.09
C GLN A 95 2.43 -40.50 13.45
N VAL A 96 2.14 -39.20 13.26
CA VAL A 96 3.09 -38.08 13.26
C VAL A 96 2.55 -37.00 14.23
N PRO A 97 3.35 -36.45 15.16
CA PRO A 97 2.88 -35.44 16.12
C PRO A 97 2.75 -34.04 15.50
N ALA A 98 2.00 -33.17 16.17
CA ALA A 98 1.55 -31.89 15.63
C ALA A 98 2.24 -30.64 16.24
N ALA A 99 1.81 -29.48 15.71
CA ALA A 99 1.71 -28.15 16.34
C ALA A 99 2.81 -27.09 16.06
N TRP A 100 2.39 -26.01 15.38
CA TRP A 100 2.53 -24.60 15.82
C TRP A 100 1.21 -23.86 15.45
N PRO A 101 0.85 -22.72 16.07
CA PRO A 101 -0.55 -22.30 16.23
C PRO A 101 -1.07 -21.31 15.19
N GLY A 102 -2.39 -21.26 15.03
CA GLY A 102 -3.10 -20.29 14.18
C GLY A 102 -3.60 -19.04 14.93
N CYS A 103 -4.04 -18.04 14.16
CA CYS A 103 -4.73 -16.85 14.66
C CYS A 103 -6.23 -16.93 14.34
N ALA A 104 -7.09 -16.73 15.33
CA ALA A 104 -8.54 -16.66 15.15
C ALA A 104 -9.03 -15.22 15.36
N PHE A 105 -9.77 -14.68 14.38
CA PHE A 105 -10.59 -13.49 14.56
C PHE A 105 -12.00 -13.90 14.98
N GLY A 106 -12.57 -13.23 15.98
CA GLY A 106 -13.85 -13.59 16.58
C GLY A 106 -14.83 -12.42 16.70
N ASN A 107 -16.09 -12.75 16.40
CA ASN A 107 -17.32 -12.11 16.88
C ASN A 107 -17.61 -10.65 16.46
N LEU A 108 -18.44 -10.55 15.42
CA LEU A 108 -19.53 -9.57 15.38
C LEU A 108 -20.44 -9.75 16.61
N SER A 109 -20.99 -8.66 17.14
CA SER A 109 -22.05 -8.69 18.15
C SER A 109 -23.16 -7.73 17.75
N CYS A 110 -24.35 -8.27 17.47
CA CYS A 110 -25.54 -7.47 17.17
C CYS A 110 -26.35 -7.26 18.46
N ALA A 111 -26.32 -6.04 19.01
CA ALA A 111 -27.18 -5.65 20.12
C ALA A 111 -28.56 -5.23 19.61
N GLY A 112 -29.58 -6.06 19.86
CA GLY A 112 -30.98 -5.77 19.49
C GLY A 112 -31.88 -5.60 20.71
N GLN A 113 -32.67 -4.52 20.72
CA GLN A 113 -33.82 -4.26 21.60
C GLN A 113 -34.90 -3.59 20.73
N GLN A 114 -36.21 -3.85 20.86
CA GLN A 114 -36.97 -4.71 21.78
C GLN A 114 -38.33 -5.14 21.12
N HIS A 115 -39.18 -5.86 21.88
CA HIS A 115 -40.54 -6.35 21.57
C HIS A 115 -41.52 -5.29 21.00
N ALA A 116 -42.70 -5.59 20.43
CA ALA A 116 -43.59 -6.77 20.41
C ALA A 116 -44.36 -6.86 19.05
N GLN A 117 -44.85 -7.99 18.52
CA GLN A 117 -46.16 -8.65 18.80
C GLN A 117 -47.34 -7.67 19.08
N SER A 118 -48.52 -7.77 18.45
CA SER A 118 -49.09 -8.74 17.48
C SER A 118 -49.95 -7.98 16.40
N ASP A 119 -50.92 -8.47 15.61
CA ASP A 119 -51.72 -9.72 15.58
C ASP A 119 -52.28 -10.04 14.15
N GLN A 120 -53.37 -10.81 14.04
CA GLN A 120 -53.90 -11.44 12.80
C GLN A 120 -55.10 -10.75 12.09
N ALA A 121 -55.34 -11.21 10.85
CA ALA A 121 -56.62 -11.32 10.10
C ALA A 121 -57.14 -10.14 9.24
N GLY A 122 -57.78 -10.47 8.11
CA GLY A 122 -58.56 -9.58 7.24
C GLY A 122 -58.47 -9.89 5.74
N ASP A 123 -59.56 -10.36 5.13
CA ASP A 123 -59.67 -10.75 3.71
C ASP A 123 -59.82 -9.59 2.70
N ASP A 124 -59.60 -9.92 1.42
CA ASP A 124 -60.21 -9.47 0.16
C ASP A 124 -61.29 -8.35 0.15
N GLY A 125 -61.28 -7.48 -0.88
CA GLY A 125 -62.40 -6.56 -1.18
C GLY A 125 -62.22 -5.65 -2.42
N GLU A 126 -63.08 -5.82 -3.44
CA GLU A 126 -62.95 -5.27 -4.80
C GLU A 126 -63.54 -3.85 -5.06
N TYR A 127 -62.82 -3.05 -5.89
CA TYR A 127 -63.35 -2.12 -6.93
C TYR A 127 -64.35 -0.98 -6.48
N PRO A 128 -65.08 -0.25 -7.37
CA PRO A 128 -64.57 1.02 -7.93
C PRO A 128 -65.57 2.23 -7.92
N GLY A 129 -65.13 3.43 -8.33
CA GLY A 129 -66.06 4.53 -8.64
C GLY A 129 -65.48 5.88 -9.12
N GLN A 130 -65.79 6.26 -10.36
CA GLN A 130 -65.85 7.66 -10.87
C GLN A 130 -67.35 8.04 -11.04
N PRO A 131 -67.79 9.33 -11.18
CA PRO A 131 -67.15 10.40 -11.95
C PRO A 131 -67.31 11.88 -11.48
N ARG A 132 -66.88 12.79 -12.37
CA ARG A 132 -66.96 14.29 -12.46
C ARG A 132 -68.42 14.83 -12.52
N PRO A 133 -68.75 16.17 -12.51
CA PRO A 133 -67.92 17.32 -12.97
C PRO A 133 -68.06 18.72 -12.30
N GLY A 134 -67.27 19.70 -12.80
CA GLY A 134 -67.38 21.15 -12.58
C GLY A 134 -66.53 21.94 -13.60
N GLN A 135 -66.83 23.22 -13.88
CA GLN A 135 -66.21 24.04 -14.97
C GLN A 135 -65.84 25.48 -14.55
N GLN A 136 -64.80 26.06 -15.19
CA GLN A 136 -64.74 27.36 -15.92
C GLN A 136 -63.26 27.81 -16.08
N GLN A 137 -62.69 27.89 -17.28
CA GLN A 137 -62.74 28.94 -18.34
C GLN A 137 -61.65 30.05 -18.19
N GLY A 138 -60.86 30.29 -19.26
CA GLY A 138 -59.87 31.39 -19.35
C GLY A 138 -58.77 31.19 -20.43
N GLN A 139 -58.96 31.75 -21.63
CA GLN A 139 -58.02 31.85 -22.77
C GLN A 139 -58.59 32.90 -23.79
N PRO A 140 -57.96 33.29 -24.94
CA PRO A 140 -56.91 32.62 -25.75
C PRO A 140 -55.80 33.55 -26.32
N GLY A 141 -55.00 33.06 -27.29
CA GLY A 141 -54.13 33.89 -28.15
C GLY A 141 -52.87 33.20 -28.74
N THR A 142 -52.95 32.03 -29.38
CA THR A 142 -53.09 31.79 -30.85
C THR A 142 -52.02 32.41 -31.78
N GLY A 143 -51.25 31.54 -32.46
CA GLY A 143 -50.41 31.87 -33.62
C GLY A 143 -49.66 30.65 -34.16
N GLN A 144 -49.84 30.28 -35.44
CA GLN A 144 -49.21 29.12 -36.11
C GLN A 144 -48.61 29.50 -37.47
N GLY A 145 -47.60 28.73 -37.92
CA GLY A 145 -47.03 28.77 -39.27
C GLY A 145 -45.63 28.11 -39.29
N THR A 146 -45.42 26.83 -39.60
CA THR A 146 -45.62 26.01 -40.83
C THR A 146 -44.48 26.08 -41.87
N ASP A 147 -43.82 24.92 -42.00
CA ASP A 147 -43.35 24.26 -43.25
C ASP A 147 -41.89 24.42 -43.76
N ARG A 148 -41.27 23.23 -43.95
CA ARG A 148 -40.32 22.77 -45.01
C ARG A 148 -38.87 23.28 -45.21
N ASP A 149 -37.95 22.31 -45.09
CA ASP A 149 -36.99 21.84 -46.12
C ASP A 149 -35.92 22.80 -46.72
N ARG A 150 -34.64 22.64 -46.32
CA ARG A 150 -33.59 21.93 -47.14
C ARG A 150 -32.17 21.94 -46.56
N ARG A 151 -31.30 21.16 -47.21
CA ARG A 151 -29.96 20.68 -46.82
C ARG A 151 -28.80 21.65 -47.18
N CYS A 152 -27.61 21.29 -46.67
CA CYS A 152 -26.24 21.50 -47.20
C CYS A 152 -25.32 22.52 -46.48
N GLN A 153 -24.20 21.98 -45.97
CA GLN A 153 -22.88 22.62 -45.79
C GLN A 153 -22.10 22.58 -47.15
N PRO A 154 -20.79 22.94 -47.30
CA PRO A 154 -19.77 23.42 -46.32
C PRO A 154 -18.88 24.59 -46.84
N SER A 155 -17.64 24.72 -46.29
CA SER A 155 -16.47 25.51 -46.77
C SER A 155 -16.43 27.01 -46.40
N HIS A 156 -15.27 27.70 -46.22
CA HIS A 156 -13.86 27.28 -46.02
C HIS A 156 -12.97 28.45 -45.50
N THR A 157 -11.79 28.12 -44.93
CA THR A 157 -10.49 28.87 -44.93
C THR A 157 -10.33 30.34 -44.49
N GLY A 158 -9.23 30.65 -43.78
CA GLY A 158 -8.45 31.91 -43.96
C GLY A 158 -7.74 32.50 -42.72
N PRO A 159 -6.39 32.56 -42.65
CA PRO A 159 -5.62 33.18 -41.56
C PRO A 159 -4.80 34.43 -41.97
N VAL A 160 -4.24 35.18 -41.00
CA VAL A 160 -3.19 36.20 -41.19
C VAL A 160 -2.25 36.29 -39.97
N ASP A 161 -0.95 36.52 -40.18
CA ASP A 161 0.10 36.68 -39.17
C ASP A 161 0.26 38.14 -38.62
N ALA A 162 1.08 38.36 -37.58
CA ALA A 162 2.45 38.93 -37.75
C ALA A 162 3.13 39.55 -36.51
N ALA A 163 4.47 39.42 -36.51
CA ALA A 163 5.49 40.37 -36.01
C ALA A 163 5.82 40.52 -34.50
N ALA A 164 7.08 40.90 -34.26
CA ALA A 164 7.72 41.17 -32.97
C ALA A 164 8.82 42.25 -33.12
N THR A 165 9.32 42.82 -32.02
CA THR A 165 10.38 43.86 -32.01
C THR A 165 11.40 43.62 -30.88
N ILE A 166 12.66 44.05 -31.08
CA ILE A 166 13.83 43.82 -30.19
C ILE A 166 14.53 45.16 -29.89
N MET A 167 15.08 45.34 -28.68
CA MET A 167 16.24 46.24 -28.46
C MET A 167 17.12 45.89 -27.23
N LYS A 168 18.30 46.54 -27.13
CA LYS A 168 19.46 46.37 -26.21
C LYS A 168 19.87 47.77 -25.63
N PRO A 169 21.00 48.05 -24.90
CA PRO A 169 22.26 47.31 -24.60
C PRO A 169 22.74 47.47 -23.11
N ASP A 170 24.00 47.43 -22.62
CA ASP A 170 25.33 47.01 -23.14
C ASP A 170 26.22 46.27 -22.09
N ARG A 171 27.25 46.91 -21.47
CA ARG A 171 28.43 46.26 -20.83
C ARG A 171 29.12 47.04 -19.68
N ALA A 172 29.62 46.31 -18.67
CA ALA A 172 30.78 46.63 -17.78
C ALA A 172 31.20 45.36 -16.95
N GLY A 173 32.40 45.23 -16.33
CA GLY A 173 33.66 45.98 -16.53
C GLY A 173 34.73 45.87 -15.41
N ARG A 174 35.64 44.88 -15.46
CA ARG A 174 36.85 44.68 -14.57
C ARG A 174 36.51 44.21 -13.13
N SER A 175 37.41 43.72 -12.24
CA SER A 175 38.90 43.64 -12.19
C SER A 175 39.45 42.38 -11.44
N HIS A 176 40.78 42.32 -11.17
CA HIS A 176 41.55 41.28 -10.42
C HIS A 176 41.25 41.27 -8.89
N GLU A 177 41.79 40.45 -7.96
CA GLU A 177 43.09 39.71 -7.77
C GLU A 177 42.87 38.36 -7.03
N HIS A 178 43.61 37.26 -7.28
CA HIS A 178 44.95 36.86 -6.78
C HIS A 178 45.16 36.80 -5.24
N GLY A 179 45.61 35.62 -4.75
CA GLY A 179 46.10 35.42 -3.37
C GLY A 179 46.34 33.94 -3.03
N ALA A 180 47.58 33.53 -2.71
CA ALA A 180 47.93 32.14 -2.36
C ALA A 180 49.27 32.04 -1.61
N GLN A 181 49.34 31.18 -0.58
CA GLN A 181 50.50 30.51 0.06
C GLN A 181 49.99 29.84 1.37
N ARG A 182 50.60 28.87 2.07
CA ARG A 182 51.71 27.87 1.96
C ARG A 182 52.47 27.83 3.29
N SER A 183 53.12 26.68 3.58
CA SER A 183 53.99 26.38 4.75
C SER A 183 53.27 26.22 6.11
N GLY A 184 53.79 25.44 7.06
CA GLY A 184 54.89 24.45 6.97
C GLY A 184 55.67 24.22 8.30
N HIS A 185 56.37 23.07 8.38
CA HIS A 185 57.19 22.59 9.53
C HIS A 185 56.41 22.08 10.76
N GLY A 186 56.92 21.16 11.58
CA GLY A 186 58.08 20.26 11.37
C GLY A 186 58.74 19.71 12.65
N HIS A 187 59.00 18.39 12.69
CA HIS A 187 59.81 17.63 13.69
C HIS A 187 59.33 17.63 15.18
N GLY A 188 59.68 16.65 16.03
CA GLY A 188 60.34 15.35 15.81
C GLY A 188 60.88 14.68 17.10
N TYR A 189 61.24 13.38 17.03
CA TYR A 189 61.98 12.56 18.04
C TYR A 189 61.31 12.26 19.42
N GLY A 190 61.68 11.14 20.09
CA GLY A 190 61.15 10.80 21.44
C GLY A 190 61.27 9.34 21.96
N ASN A 191 62.32 8.60 21.59
CA ASN A 191 62.54 7.15 21.78
C ASN A 191 62.64 6.61 23.26
N VAL A 192 62.49 5.27 23.47
CA VAL A 192 63.10 4.36 24.53
C VAL A 192 62.24 3.62 25.62
N HIS A 193 62.34 2.27 25.58
CA HIS A 193 62.25 1.11 26.52
C HIS A 193 61.62 1.03 27.96
N GLY A 194 61.06 -0.18 28.24
CA GLY A 194 60.85 -0.91 29.53
C GLY A 194 59.74 -1.97 29.35
N ARG A 195 59.78 -3.30 29.64
CA ARG A 195 60.45 -4.22 30.61
C ARG A 195 60.08 -3.96 32.10
N ALA A 196 59.66 -4.94 32.92
CA ALA A 196 59.53 -6.41 32.75
C ALA A 196 58.55 -7.08 33.76
N LEU A 197 58.09 -8.32 33.43
CA LEU A 197 57.99 -9.58 34.21
C LEU A 197 57.52 -9.67 35.70
N GLY A 198 56.90 -10.82 36.06
CA GLY A 198 56.47 -11.23 37.42
C GLY A 198 54.97 -11.62 37.48
N GLU A 199 54.45 -12.85 37.34
CA GLU A 199 54.84 -14.26 37.61
C GLU A 199 54.16 -14.86 38.88
N GLN A 200 53.79 -16.16 38.79
CA GLN A 200 53.43 -17.13 39.86
C GLN A 200 51.99 -17.23 40.46
N ASP A 201 51.33 -18.31 40.03
CA ASP A 201 50.34 -19.21 40.71
C ASP A 201 51.07 -20.02 41.85
N PRO A 202 50.51 -20.97 42.67
CA PRO A 202 49.28 -21.77 42.44
C PRO A 202 48.43 -22.30 43.63
N GLY A 203 47.28 -22.90 43.26
CA GLY A 203 46.72 -24.12 43.89
C GLY A 203 45.47 -23.98 44.78
N GLN A 204 44.70 -25.04 45.09
CA GLN A 204 44.54 -26.37 44.45
C GLN A 204 43.33 -27.11 45.09
N GLY A 205 42.54 -27.87 44.31
CA GLY A 205 41.47 -28.78 44.80
C GLY A 205 40.18 -28.72 43.94
N ARG A 206 39.59 -29.79 43.34
CA ARG A 206 39.29 -31.19 43.74
C ARG A 206 38.07 -31.33 44.67
N ASP A 207 37.15 -32.32 44.59
CA ASP A 207 36.80 -33.43 43.65
C ASP A 207 35.28 -33.76 43.96
N ASP A 208 34.39 -34.32 43.14
CA ASP A 208 34.08 -34.26 41.68
C ASP A 208 32.64 -34.87 41.45
N ASP A 209 32.18 -35.07 40.20
CA ASP A 209 31.04 -35.92 39.72
C ASP A 209 29.56 -35.50 40.02
N GLN A 210 28.60 -35.49 39.06
CA GLN A 210 27.86 -36.56 38.32
C GLN A 210 26.79 -37.34 39.16
N ALA A 211 25.59 -37.72 38.67
CA ALA A 211 24.77 -37.32 37.51
C ALA A 211 23.31 -37.89 37.57
N ALA A 212 22.40 -37.31 36.76
CA ALA A 212 21.22 -37.94 36.11
C ALA A 212 19.96 -38.45 36.88
N ALA A 213 18.90 -38.69 36.08
CA ALA A 213 17.77 -39.64 36.23
C ALA A 213 16.43 -39.25 36.95
N ASP A 214 15.38 -39.11 36.12
CA ASP A 214 14.12 -39.88 36.09
C ASP A 214 12.97 -39.78 37.14
N ALA A 215 11.89 -39.11 36.69
CA ALA A 215 10.57 -39.69 36.33
C ALA A 215 9.48 -40.11 37.36
N LYS A 216 8.23 -39.67 37.07
CA LYS A 216 6.89 -40.32 37.32
C LYS A 216 6.45 -40.43 38.82
N GLN A 217 5.17 -40.59 39.24
CA GLN A 217 3.89 -40.93 38.57
C GLN A 217 2.61 -40.65 39.43
N SER A 218 1.45 -40.45 38.78
CA SER A 218 0.05 -40.88 39.15
C SER A 218 -0.73 -40.45 40.44
N GLY A 219 -2.06 -40.36 40.31
CA GLY A 219 -3.10 -40.14 41.35
C GLY A 219 -4.15 -39.09 40.89
N GLN A 220 -5.43 -39.30 40.54
CA GLN A 220 -6.57 -40.14 41.03
C GLN A 220 -7.08 -39.76 42.45
N ASP A 221 -8.40 -39.63 42.74
CA ASP A 221 -9.63 -39.77 41.90
C ASP A 221 -10.90 -39.11 42.54
N THR A 222 -11.98 -38.97 41.76
CA THR A 222 -13.42 -38.80 42.14
C THR A 222 -13.94 -37.57 42.92
N GLY A 223 -15.20 -37.18 42.63
CA GLY A 223 -16.01 -36.19 43.39
C GLY A 223 -17.26 -35.74 42.60
N LYS A 224 -18.45 -35.64 43.20
CA LYS A 224 -19.73 -35.46 42.47
C LYS A 224 -20.68 -34.40 43.07
N GLN A 225 -21.50 -33.82 42.18
CA GLN A 225 -22.80 -33.14 42.40
C GLN A 225 -22.86 -31.78 43.13
N SER A 226 -23.53 -30.85 42.46
CA SER A 226 -24.31 -29.74 43.01
C SER A 226 -25.57 -29.56 42.16
N GLY A 227 -26.64 -28.92 42.66
CA GLY A 227 -27.87 -28.75 41.88
C GLY A 227 -28.81 -27.65 42.38
N GLN A 228 -29.48 -27.03 41.41
CA GLN A 228 -30.72 -26.23 41.48
C GLN A 228 -30.82 -25.08 42.51
N GLN A 229 -31.03 -23.86 41.99
CA GLN A 229 -32.09 -22.99 42.50
C GLN A 229 -32.63 -22.07 41.40
N GLU A 230 -33.95 -22.09 41.22
CA GLU A 230 -34.71 -21.10 40.45
C GLU A 230 -35.35 -20.08 41.41
N LYS A 231 -35.62 -18.86 40.94
CA LYS A 231 -36.91 -18.18 41.21
C LYS A 231 -37.17 -16.98 40.31
N ASN A 232 -38.45 -16.63 40.22
CA ASN A 232 -39.03 -15.77 39.17
C ASN A 232 -39.52 -14.41 39.69
N GLN A 233 -40.03 -13.61 38.75
CA GLN A 233 -40.36 -12.18 38.85
C GLN A 233 -41.65 -11.81 39.63
N GLY A 234 -41.81 -10.50 39.86
CA GLY A 234 -43.07 -9.76 39.98
C GLY A 234 -42.83 -8.34 40.52
N GLU A 235 -43.64 -7.31 40.27
CA GLU A 235 -44.67 -7.03 39.24
C GLU A 235 -45.15 -5.56 39.42
N GLN A 236 -45.46 -4.82 38.32
CA GLN A 236 -46.41 -3.66 38.26
C GLN A 236 -46.16 -2.42 39.21
N HIS A 237 -46.75 -1.22 39.07
CA HIS A 237 -47.38 -0.47 37.96
C HIS A 237 -47.39 1.07 38.21
N LEU A 238 -47.58 1.85 37.13
CA LEU A 238 -48.33 3.13 37.01
C LEU A 238 -47.98 4.42 37.80
N SER A 239 -47.57 5.42 37.01
CA SER A 239 -48.19 6.76 36.89
C SER A 239 -47.85 7.90 37.87
N SER A 240 -47.99 9.12 37.36
CA SER A 240 -47.65 10.39 38.01
C SER A 240 -48.86 11.08 38.64
N THR A 241 -48.65 11.88 39.70
CA THR A 241 -49.67 12.83 40.19
C THR A 241 -49.06 14.10 40.79
N VAL A 242 -49.15 15.18 40.01
CA VAL A 242 -49.47 16.57 40.38
C VAL A 242 -48.79 17.22 41.60
N LYS A 243 -47.99 18.25 41.31
CA LYS A 243 -47.61 19.36 42.21
C LYS A 243 -48.79 19.88 43.06
N ARG A 244 -48.77 19.80 44.41
CA ARG A 244 -49.60 20.67 45.29
C ARG A 244 -49.24 20.71 46.79
N ARG A 245 -48.39 21.67 47.19
CA ARG A 245 -48.50 22.59 48.38
C ARG A 245 -47.13 23.29 48.58
N MET A 246 -47.04 24.60 48.38
CA MET A 246 -47.41 25.70 49.31
C MET A 246 -46.41 25.94 50.47
N MET A 247 -45.24 26.47 50.10
CA MET A 247 -44.72 27.81 50.48
C MET A 247 -45.33 28.55 51.69
N LYS A 248 -44.48 29.31 52.42
CA LYS A 248 -44.71 30.18 53.62
C LYS A 248 -44.57 29.42 54.96
N GLN A 249 -44.16 30.00 56.11
CA GLN A 249 -43.81 31.37 56.58
C GLN A 249 -42.90 31.19 57.85
N HIS A 250 -42.00 32.07 58.34
CA HIS A 250 -41.42 33.35 57.86
C HIS A 250 -40.15 33.77 58.68
N VAL A 251 -39.45 34.82 58.22
CA VAL A 251 -38.70 35.91 58.93
C VAL A 251 -38.06 35.67 60.32
N GLY A 252 -36.79 36.11 60.49
CA GLY A 252 -36.18 36.41 61.81
C GLY A 252 -34.68 36.78 61.74
N VAL A 253 -34.32 38.07 61.85
CA VAL A 253 -32.96 38.59 61.58
C VAL A 253 -32.21 39.01 62.86
N HIS A 254 -30.94 38.60 62.96
CA HIS A 254 -29.86 39.08 63.87
C HIS A 254 -29.92 38.72 65.38
N GLY A 255 -28.74 38.47 65.95
CA GLY A 255 -28.52 38.12 67.36
C GLY A 255 -27.12 37.57 67.68
N TYR A 256 -26.04 38.30 67.36
CA TYR A 256 -24.66 37.88 67.67
C TYR A 256 -24.34 38.01 69.17
N MET A 257 -23.84 36.92 69.81
CA MET A 257 -22.66 36.91 70.71
C MET A 257 -22.33 35.44 71.09
N MET A 258 -21.13 34.92 70.77
CA MET A 258 -19.85 35.05 71.52
C MET A 258 -19.78 34.23 72.83
N ALA A 259 -19.47 32.93 72.74
CA ALA A 259 -18.94 32.14 73.88
C ALA A 259 -18.22 30.81 73.52
N SER A 260 -18.36 30.24 72.31
CA SER A 260 -17.97 28.83 72.04
C SER A 260 -17.01 28.57 70.86
N VAL A 261 -16.75 29.56 69.99
CA VAL A 261 -16.04 29.36 68.70
C VAL A 261 -14.58 28.90 68.85
N GLY A 262 -13.92 29.25 69.96
CA GLY A 262 -12.46 29.15 70.12
C GLY A 262 -11.84 27.73 70.10
N ARG A 263 -12.63 26.66 70.30
CA ARG A 263 -12.11 25.27 70.28
C ARG A 263 -12.42 24.48 69.00
N VAL A 264 -13.54 24.74 68.34
CA VAL A 264 -13.91 24.03 67.10
C VAL A 264 -13.09 24.54 65.89
N ALA A 265 -12.81 25.85 65.84
CA ALA A 265 -12.09 26.47 64.73
C ALA A 265 -10.67 25.93 64.52
N ARG A 266 -9.93 25.60 65.60
CA ARG A 266 -8.57 25.04 65.49
C ARG A 266 -8.57 23.60 64.96
N SER A 267 -9.55 22.77 65.36
CA SER A 267 -9.68 21.40 64.86
C SER A 267 -10.10 21.37 63.38
N LEU A 268 -11.05 22.22 62.96
CA LEU A 268 -11.42 22.31 61.55
C LEU A 268 -10.29 22.88 60.68
N ALA A 269 -9.53 23.87 61.15
CA ALA A 269 -8.37 24.37 60.41
C ALA A 269 -7.31 23.29 60.19
N GLY A 270 -7.02 22.46 61.19
CA GLY A 270 -6.12 21.32 61.06
C GLY A 270 -6.64 20.27 60.07
N PHE A 271 -7.93 19.93 60.13
CA PHE A 271 -8.51 18.93 59.22
C PHE A 271 -8.63 19.43 57.77
N LEU A 272 -8.99 20.71 57.57
CA LEU A 272 -9.02 21.32 56.23
C LEU A 272 -7.61 21.50 55.65
N ALA A 273 -6.60 21.80 56.47
CA ALA A 273 -5.20 21.79 56.02
C ALA A 273 -4.75 20.37 55.63
N ALA A 274 -5.06 19.35 56.44
CA ALA A 274 -4.76 17.95 56.11
C ALA A 274 -5.46 17.49 54.82
N CYS A 275 -6.74 17.84 54.63
CA CYS A 275 -7.47 17.55 53.40
C CYS A 275 -6.96 18.35 52.19
N MET A 276 -6.50 19.59 52.35
CA MET A 276 -5.86 20.34 51.26
C MET A 276 -4.45 19.85 50.92
N VAL A 277 -3.71 19.25 51.86
CA VAL A 277 -2.46 18.53 51.56
C VAL A 277 -2.74 17.19 50.87
N ALA A 278 -3.79 16.46 51.29
CA ALA A 278 -4.20 15.21 50.63
C ALA A 278 -4.76 15.44 49.22
N ALA A 279 -5.54 16.49 49.00
CA ALA A 279 -5.97 16.94 47.67
C ALA A 279 -4.85 17.69 46.90
N GLY A 280 -3.79 18.10 47.60
CA GLY A 280 -2.58 18.70 47.05
C GLY A 280 -1.69 17.71 46.30
N VAL A 281 -1.95 16.40 46.42
CA VAL A 281 -1.55 15.42 45.41
C VAL A 281 -2.44 15.63 44.18
N LEU A 282 -2.18 16.73 43.46
CA LEU A 282 -2.40 16.78 42.02
C LEU A 282 -1.83 15.47 41.47
N ALA A 283 -2.65 14.73 40.74
CA ALA A 283 -2.15 13.61 39.96
C ALA A 283 -1.24 14.22 38.90
N ALA A 284 0.07 14.27 39.19
CA ALA A 284 1.06 14.77 38.26
C ALA A 284 0.80 14.12 36.90
N GLU A 285 0.73 14.95 35.87
CA GLU A 285 0.64 14.46 34.51
C GLU A 285 1.79 13.45 34.31
N PRO A 286 1.58 12.37 33.55
CA PRO A 286 2.66 11.48 33.19
C PRO A 286 3.56 12.21 32.20
N ASP A 287 4.36 13.14 32.72
CA ASP A 287 5.46 13.70 31.96
C ASP A 287 6.59 12.66 31.91
N MET A 288 7.37 12.72 30.83
CA MET A 288 8.63 12.00 30.81
C MET A 288 9.60 12.68 31.79
N PRO A 289 10.66 12.00 32.25
CA PRO A 289 11.83 12.72 32.76
C PRO A 289 12.27 13.75 31.70
N ASP A 290 12.76 14.92 32.10
CA ASP A 290 13.42 15.81 31.16
C ASP A 290 14.75 15.17 30.71
N ARG A 291 14.67 14.47 29.58
CA ARG A 291 15.77 13.75 28.95
C ARG A 291 16.51 14.60 27.92
N GLU A 292 16.27 15.91 27.79
CA GLU A 292 16.84 16.66 26.65
C GLU A 292 18.37 16.68 26.65
N ALA A 293 19.00 16.77 27.83
CA ALA A 293 20.45 16.62 27.98
C ALA A 293 20.98 15.20 27.62
N GLU A 294 20.16 14.15 27.76
CA GLU A 294 20.49 12.80 27.29
C GLU A 294 20.34 12.69 25.77
N ARG A 295 19.25 13.24 25.22
CA ARG A 295 18.96 13.29 23.78
C ARG A 295 20.01 14.07 23.01
N GLU A 296 20.47 15.23 23.50
CA GLU A 296 21.56 15.99 22.90
C GLU A 296 22.86 15.17 22.82
N ARG A 297 23.26 14.54 23.93
CA ARG A 297 24.43 13.64 23.99
C ARG A 297 24.27 12.45 23.03
N PHE A 298 23.08 11.85 22.96
CA PHE A 298 22.80 10.76 22.03
C PHE A 298 22.89 11.22 20.57
N ARG A 299 22.27 12.35 20.20
CA ARG A 299 22.34 12.93 18.84
C ARG A 299 23.79 13.23 18.45
N ALA A 300 24.60 13.77 19.37
CA ALA A 300 26.03 14.00 19.15
C ALA A 300 26.80 12.69 18.94
N ALA A 301 26.62 11.71 19.83
CA ALA A 301 27.25 10.39 19.73
C ALA A 301 26.86 9.63 18.46
N TRP A 302 25.60 9.72 18.02
CA TRP A 302 25.12 9.15 16.76
C TRP A 302 25.77 9.83 15.54
N SER A 303 25.97 11.15 15.59
CA SER A 303 26.74 11.89 14.57
C SER A 303 28.22 11.45 14.55
N ASP A 304 28.83 11.22 15.72
CA ASP A 304 30.19 10.70 15.82
C ASP A 304 30.31 9.25 15.34
N ALA A 305 29.29 8.42 15.54
CA ALA A 305 29.21 7.07 14.99
C ALA A 305 29.21 7.11 13.45
N ALA A 306 28.43 8.01 12.84
CA ALA A 306 28.42 8.23 11.40
C ALA A 306 29.78 8.74 10.86
N ARG A 307 30.60 9.41 11.70
CA ARG A 307 31.98 9.82 11.39
C ARG A 307 33.05 8.75 11.69
N GLY A 308 32.68 7.63 12.32
CA GLY A 308 33.63 6.59 12.78
C GLY A 308 34.42 6.97 14.03
N ASN A 309 34.02 8.01 14.78
CA ASN A 309 34.67 8.47 16.01
C ASN A 309 34.31 7.58 17.20
N GLN A 310 34.87 6.37 17.20
CA GLN A 310 34.53 5.29 18.14
C GLN A 310 34.87 5.62 19.61
N ALA A 311 35.81 6.52 19.87
CA ALA A 311 36.14 6.96 21.22
C ALA A 311 35.01 7.79 21.85
N ALA A 312 34.43 8.74 21.10
CA ALA A 312 33.28 9.52 21.56
C ALA A 312 32.03 8.65 21.77
N VAL A 313 31.78 7.68 20.89
CA VAL A 313 30.65 6.74 21.03
C VAL A 313 30.80 5.86 22.28
N LEU A 314 32.01 5.36 22.57
CA LEU A 314 32.29 4.59 23.78
C LEU A 314 32.10 5.42 25.06
N GLN A 315 32.54 6.68 25.07
CA GLN A 315 32.32 7.58 26.19
C GLN A 315 30.82 7.86 26.40
N ALA A 316 30.08 8.13 25.32
CA ALA A 316 28.64 8.36 25.39
C ALA A 316 27.86 7.15 25.94
N ILE A 317 28.27 5.91 25.64
CA ILE A 317 27.66 4.69 26.23
C ILE A 317 27.85 4.65 27.76
N ILE A 318 28.99 5.11 28.27
CA ILE A 318 29.26 5.19 29.72
C ILE A 318 28.42 6.31 30.38
N ASP A 319 28.27 7.44 29.69
CA ASP A 319 27.56 8.63 30.18
C ASP A 319 26.03 8.52 30.05
N LEU A 320 25.52 7.60 29.22
CA LEU A 320 24.10 7.36 28.93
C LEU A 320 23.65 5.94 29.34
N ARG A 321 24.32 5.29 30.28
CA ARG A 321 24.09 3.87 30.63
C ARG A 321 22.62 3.50 30.91
N ASP A 322 21.85 4.43 31.47
CA ASP A 322 20.44 4.26 31.86
C ASP A 322 19.45 4.84 30.81
N TYR A 323 19.96 5.40 29.71
CA TYR A 323 19.15 6.00 28.65
C TYR A 323 18.57 4.92 27.71
N PRO A 324 17.26 4.92 27.40
CA PRO A 324 16.57 3.84 26.66
C PRO A 324 17.14 3.50 25.27
N LEU A 325 17.94 4.39 24.68
CA LEU A 325 18.51 4.23 23.34
C LEU A 325 19.98 3.78 23.33
N THR A 326 20.67 3.65 24.46
CA THR A 326 22.11 3.35 24.47
C THR A 326 22.53 2.07 23.71
N PRO A 327 21.70 0.99 23.64
CA PRO A 327 21.99 -0.14 22.75
C PRO A 327 22.00 0.19 21.25
N PHE A 328 21.46 1.33 20.80
CA PHE A 328 21.65 1.82 19.43
C PHE A 328 23.09 2.31 19.18
N LEU A 329 23.76 2.87 20.19
CA LEU A 329 25.18 3.23 20.11
C LEU A 329 26.08 1.98 20.13
N GLU A 330 25.72 0.97 20.94
CA GLU A 330 26.36 -0.37 20.88
C GLU A 330 26.21 -1.00 19.48
N PHE A 331 24.99 -1.01 18.93
CA PHE A 331 24.72 -1.48 17.56
C PHE A 331 25.60 -0.78 16.52
N GLU A 332 25.76 0.53 16.61
CA GLU A 332 26.60 1.29 15.68
C GLU A 332 28.09 0.92 15.76
N LEU A 333 28.64 0.73 16.97
CA LEU A 333 30.01 0.23 17.15
C LEU A 333 30.21 -1.15 16.53
N LEU A 334 29.26 -2.07 16.75
CA LEU A 334 29.28 -3.42 16.16
C LEU A 334 29.15 -3.36 14.63
N ARG A 335 28.27 -2.51 14.10
CA ARG A 335 28.06 -2.31 12.65
C ARG A 335 29.32 -1.77 11.96
N GLN A 336 30.02 -0.81 12.56
CA GLN A 336 31.25 -0.23 12.01
C GLN A 336 32.42 -1.23 11.99
N ARG A 337 32.51 -2.09 13.01
CA ARG A 337 33.59 -3.08 13.16
C ARG A 337 33.17 -4.50 12.78
N ILE A 338 32.15 -4.67 11.92
CA ILE A 338 31.44 -5.96 11.73
C ILE A 338 32.35 -7.14 11.32
N ASP A 339 33.46 -6.88 10.62
CA ASP A 339 34.47 -7.87 10.23
C ASP A 339 35.53 -8.17 11.34
N GLN A 340 35.36 -7.59 12.54
CA GLN A 340 36.22 -7.73 13.72
C GLN A 340 35.45 -8.12 15.00
N VAL A 341 34.10 -8.15 14.98
CA VAL A 341 33.28 -8.50 16.15
C VAL A 341 33.46 -10.00 16.49
N PRO A 342 33.86 -10.37 17.72
CA PRO A 342 33.93 -11.76 18.14
C PRO A 342 32.54 -12.42 18.14
N GLU A 343 32.48 -13.71 17.78
CA GLU A 343 31.22 -14.47 17.64
C GLU A 343 30.30 -14.32 18.87
N VAL A 344 30.84 -14.58 20.07
CA VAL A 344 30.13 -14.47 21.35
C VAL A 344 29.56 -13.07 21.63
N VAL A 345 30.21 -12.00 21.15
CA VAL A 345 29.73 -10.62 21.35
C VAL A 345 28.54 -10.33 20.45
N ALA A 346 28.59 -10.76 19.18
CA ALA A 346 27.47 -10.62 18.26
C ALA A 346 26.27 -11.47 18.70
N GLU A 347 26.50 -12.72 19.09
CA GLU A 347 25.49 -13.64 19.61
C GLU A 347 24.79 -13.07 20.86
N GLN A 348 25.55 -12.70 21.90
CA GLN A 348 24.98 -12.14 23.14
C GLN A 348 24.27 -10.81 22.92
N PHE A 349 24.70 -9.99 21.95
CA PHE A 349 24.03 -8.73 21.63
C PHE A 349 22.72 -8.95 20.84
N LEU A 350 22.74 -9.84 19.84
CA LEU A 350 21.55 -10.17 19.05
C LEU A 350 20.51 -10.92 19.89
N ALA A 351 20.92 -11.83 20.79
CA ALA A 351 20.02 -12.53 21.70
C ALA A 351 19.27 -11.55 22.64
N ARG A 352 19.97 -10.55 23.20
CA ARG A 352 19.38 -9.49 24.05
C ARG A 352 18.44 -8.55 23.28
N HIS A 353 18.71 -8.29 22.00
CA HIS A 353 18.03 -7.26 21.23
C HIS A 353 17.23 -7.77 20.02
N ARG A 354 16.91 -9.08 19.95
CA ARG A 354 16.30 -9.74 18.79
C ARG A 354 15.07 -9.03 18.19
N ASP A 355 14.25 -8.44 19.06
CA ASP A 355 12.98 -7.77 18.71
C ASP A 355 13.17 -6.26 18.35
N TRP A 356 14.40 -5.73 18.43
CA TRP A 356 14.71 -4.32 18.18
C TRP A 356 14.83 -4.01 16.68
N SER A 357 14.49 -2.78 16.30
CA SER A 357 14.38 -2.36 14.89
C SER A 357 15.69 -2.39 14.08
N PHE A 358 16.86 -2.54 14.71
CA PHE A 358 18.15 -2.77 14.05
C PHE A 358 18.54 -4.26 13.90
N ALA A 359 17.94 -5.18 14.67
CA ALA A 359 18.52 -6.50 14.93
C ALA A 359 18.77 -7.33 13.66
N GLY A 360 17.74 -7.55 12.85
CA GLY A 360 17.87 -8.29 11.59
C GLY A 360 18.76 -7.60 10.55
N ALA A 361 19.03 -6.29 10.67
CA ALA A 361 19.99 -5.59 9.81
C ALA A 361 21.45 -5.80 10.26
N LEU A 362 21.70 -5.84 11.58
CA LEU A 362 22.98 -6.23 12.16
C LEU A 362 23.29 -7.70 11.87
N GLU A 363 22.34 -8.60 12.16
CA GLU A 363 22.45 -10.04 11.88
C GLU A 363 22.75 -10.31 10.39
N ALA A 364 21.97 -9.72 9.48
CA ALA A 364 22.20 -9.84 8.04
C ALA A 364 23.55 -9.25 7.59
N SER A 365 24.16 -8.35 8.35
CA SER A 365 25.50 -7.80 8.06
C SER A 365 26.60 -8.72 8.62
N TRP A 366 26.38 -9.26 9.82
CA TRP A 366 27.28 -10.20 10.50
C TRP A 366 27.36 -11.56 9.79
N LEU A 367 26.23 -12.17 9.42
CA LEU A 367 26.21 -13.43 8.67
C LEU A 367 26.92 -13.28 7.31
N ARG A 368 26.81 -12.12 6.65
CA ARG A 368 27.59 -11.82 5.44
C ARG A 368 29.07 -11.62 5.75
N SER A 369 29.44 -11.05 6.90
CA SER A 369 30.82 -10.95 7.34
C SER A 369 31.44 -12.33 7.54
N LEU A 370 30.82 -13.20 8.34
CA LEU A 370 31.24 -14.60 8.54
C LEU A 370 31.42 -15.31 7.19
N ALA A 371 30.46 -15.17 6.28
CA ALA A 371 30.50 -15.73 4.94
C ALA A 371 31.70 -15.21 4.11
N ARG A 372 31.96 -13.89 4.09
CA ARG A 372 33.10 -13.30 3.38
C ARG A 372 34.46 -13.68 3.99
N ARG A 373 34.56 -13.72 5.32
CA ARG A 373 35.78 -14.08 6.06
C ARG A 373 36.10 -15.59 5.98
N GLY A 374 35.12 -16.42 5.62
CA GLY A 374 35.27 -17.87 5.53
C GLY A 374 35.12 -18.59 6.87
N GLU A 375 34.53 -17.93 7.86
CA GLU A 375 34.27 -18.45 9.21
C GLU A 375 33.06 -19.40 9.19
N TYR A 376 33.21 -20.48 8.44
CA TYR A 376 32.12 -21.36 8.05
C TYR A 376 31.48 -22.13 9.22
N GLU A 377 32.20 -22.40 10.30
CA GLU A 377 31.64 -23.05 11.48
C GLU A 377 30.68 -22.12 12.24
N ALA A 378 31.10 -20.89 12.50
CA ALA A 378 30.24 -19.85 13.07
C ALA A 378 29.04 -19.57 12.15
N LEU A 379 29.26 -19.49 10.84
CA LEU A 379 28.19 -19.38 9.85
C LEU A 379 27.22 -20.56 9.94
N ALA A 380 27.71 -21.79 10.14
CA ALA A 380 26.92 -23.02 10.24
C ALA A 380 26.22 -23.21 11.59
N ARG A 381 26.62 -22.47 12.64
CA ARG A 381 25.86 -22.33 13.89
C ARG A 381 24.71 -21.35 13.72
N HIS A 382 25.02 -20.10 13.36
CA HIS A 382 24.06 -18.98 13.42
C HIS A 382 23.24 -18.79 12.13
N GLY A 383 23.80 -19.15 10.97
CA GLY A 383 23.25 -18.78 9.66
C GLY A 383 22.27 -19.78 9.04
N ARG A 384 22.05 -20.98 9.60
CA ARG A 384 21.27 -22.05 8.92
C ARG A 384 19.81 -21.68 8.66
N ALA A 385 19.21 -20.81 9.47
CA ALA A 385 17.87 -20.28 9.26
C ALA A 385 17.81 -19.08 8.27
N SER A 386 18.96 -18.58 7.80
CA SER A 386 19.03 -17.36 7.01
C SER A 386 18.40 -17.53 5.62
N THR A 387 17.50 -16.63 5.25
CA THR A 387 16.90 -16.56 3.90
C THR A 387 17.81 -15.90 2.87
N ILE A 388 18.93 -15.29 3.30
CA ILE A 388 19.84 -14.52 2.44
C ILE A 388 20.59 -15.46 1.50
N ALA A 389 20.35 -15.36 0.19
CA ALA A 389 20.93 -16.26 -0.81
C ALA A 389 22.47 -16.33 -0.78
N GLU A 390 23.16 -15.21 -0.52
CA GLU A 390 24.61 -15.17 -0.29
C GLU A 390 25.03 -16.09 0.87
N VAL A 391 24.38 -15.96 2.05
CA VAL A 391 24.66 -16.77 3.24
C VAL A 391 24.38 -18.24 2.97
N ARG A 392 23.19 -18.55 2.41
CA ARG A 392 22.80 -19.92 2.03
C ARG A 392 23.79 -20.57 1.06
N CYS A 393 24.32 -19.81 0.09
CA CYS A 393 25.34 -20.32 -0.83
C CYS A 393 26.72 -20.48 -0.17
N HIS A 394 27.11 -19.64 0.79
CA HIS A 394 28.33 -19.87 1.58
C HIS A 394 28.20 -21.08 2.52
N LEU A 395 27.04 -21.31 3.11
CA LEU A 395 26.72 -22.54 3.86
C LEU A 395 26.83 -23.79 2.98
N ALA A 396 26.22 -23.76 1.79
CA ALA A 396 26.34 -24.85 0.83
C ALA A 396 27.81 -25.11 0.42
N ARG A 397 28.65 -24.06 0.32
CA ARG A 397 30.10 -24.23 0.10
C ARG A 397 30.82 -24.85 1.30
N ALA A 398 30.44 -24.52 2.52
CA ALA A 398 30.99 -25.09 3.74
C ALA A 398 30.67 -26.59 3.87
N ASP A 399 29.40 -26.94 3.64
CA ASP A 399 28.95 -28.33 3.69
C ASP A 399 29.59 -29.16 2.55
N LEU A 400 29.80 -28.60 1.35
CA LEU A 400 30.64 -29.22 0.29
C LEU A 400 32.10 -29.43 0.71
N ALA A 401 32.75 -28.41 1.28
CA ALA A 401 34.16 -28.48 1.67
C ALA A 401 34.42 -29.50 2.78
N ALA A 402 33.42 -29.75 3.62
CA ALA A 402 33.44 -30.75 4.69
C ALA A 402 32.84 -32.12 4.30
N GLY A 403 32.55 -32.35 3.01
CA GLY A 403 32.00 -33.63 2.51
C GLY A 403 30.53 -33.91 2.90
N ARG A 404 29.83 -32.96 3.53
CA ARG A 404 28.42 -33.09 3.94
C ARG A 404 27.49 -32.81 2.76
N THR A 405 27.32 -33.81 1.90
CA THR A 405 26.48 -33.72 0.69
C THR A 405 25.02 -34.17 0.88
N GLU A 406 24.68 -34.76 2.03
CA GLU A 406 23.32 -35.18 2.37
C GLU A 406 22.36 -33.98 2.42
N GLY A 407 21.15 -34.12 1.85
CA GLY A 407 20.15 -33.05 1.72
C GLY A 407 20.58 -31.83 0.85
N LEU A 408 21.85 -31.74 0.47
CA LEU A 408 22.42 -30.56 -0.16
C LEU A 408 21.86 -30.34 -1.56
N ALA A 409 21.64 -31.39 -2.36
CA ALA A 409 21.13 -31.27 -3.72
C ALA A 409 19.80 -30.49 -3.78
N ALA A 410 18.85 -30.79 -2.89
CA ALA A 410 17.59 -30.06 -2.76
C ALA A 410 17.79 -28.61 -2.26
N THR A 411 18.72 -28.40 -1.33
CA THR A 411 19.10 -27.05 -0.89
C THR A 411 19.61 -26.20 -2.05
N VAL A 412 20.46 -26.76 -2.92
CA VAL A 412 21.00 -26.07 -4.10
C VAL A 412 19.93 -25.86 -5.17
N GLU A 413 19.01 -26.81 -5.35
CA GLU A 413 17.87 -26.64 -6.25
C GLU A 413 16.97 -25.47 -5.81
N SER A 414 16.67 -25.33 -4.52
CA SER A 414 15.94 -24.18 -3.97
C SER A 414 16.67 -22.83 -4.11
N LEU A 415 17.99 -22.86 -4.34
CA LEU A 415 18.80 -21.67 -4.66
C LEU A 415 18.88 -21.44 -6.17
N TRP A 416 18.72 -22.48 -6.98
CA TRP A 416 18.69 -22.42 -8.44
C TRP A 416 17.34 -21.94 -8.97
N LEU A 417 16.22 -22.48 -8.46
CA LEU A 417 14.85 -22.21 -8.91
C LEU A 417 14.33 -20.82 -8.45
N VAL A 418 15.04 -19.78 -8.85
CA VAL A 418 14.62 -18.37 -8.73
C VAL A 418 14.77 -17.66 -10.07
N GLY A 419 13.86 -16.73 -10.35
CA GLY A 419 13.89 -15.95 -11.60
C GLY A 419 15.04 -14.95 -11.66
N GLN A 420 15.54 -14.53 -10.50
CA GLN A 420 16.61 -13.54 -10.38
C GLN A 420 18.01 -14.12 -10.62
N SER A 421 18.91 -13.22 -11.02
CA SER A 421 20.35 -13.47 -11.01
C SER A 421 20.86 -13.62 -9.57
N GLN A 422 21.48 -14.76 -9.26
CA GLN A 422 21.94 -15.08 -7.90
C GLN A 422 23.33 -14.51 -7.61
N HIS A 423 23.68 -14.37 -6.32
CA HIS A 423 25.00 -13.90 -5.92
C HIS A 423 26.11 -14.88 -6.34
N ARG A 424 27.27 -14.35 -6.80
CA ARG A 424 28.44 -15.12 -7.26
C ARG A 424 28.94 -16.20 -6.28
N ALA A 425 28.63 -16.07 -5.00
CA ALA A 425 28.86 -17.11 -3.99
C ALA A 425 28.25 -18.47 -4.34
N CYS A 426 27.17 -18.47 -5.13
CA CYS A 426 26.47 -19.67 -5.55
C CYS A 426 27.14 -20.40 -6.73
N ASP A 427 28.03 -19.75 -7.48
CA ASP A 427 28.60 -20.32 -8.71
C ASP A 427 29.41 -21.62 -8.49
N PRO A 428 30.25 -21.76 -7.44
CA PRO A 428 30.93 -23.03 -7.14
C PRO A 428 29.93 -24.15 -6.80
N VAL A 429 28.85 -23.80 -6.13
CA VAL A 429 27.81 -24.72 -5.66
C VAL A 429 26.96 -25.23 -6.82
N PHE A 430 26.47 -24.31 -7.68
CA PHE A 430 25.80 -24.67 -8.93
C PHE A 430 26.75 -25.43 -9.87
N SER A 431 28.04 -25.13 -9.85
CA SER A 431 29.05 -25.85 -10.64
C SER A 431 29.23 -27.30 -10.17
N TRP A 432 29.23 -27.55 -8.85
CA TRP A 432 29.19 -28.91 -8.30
C TRP A 432 27.86 -29.62 -8.63
N TRP A 433 26.72 -28.99 -8.35
CA TRP A 433 25.39 -29.57 -8.53
C TRP A 433 25.11 -29.95 -9.99
N ARG A 434 25.59 -29.13 -10.95
CA ARG A 434 25.58 -29.49 -12.39
C ARG A 434 26.50 -30.67 -12.73
N ARG A 435 27.67 -30.81 -12.09
CA ARG A 435 28.57 -31.97 -12.32
C ARG A 435 27.99 -33.29 -11.79
N GLN A 436 27.13 -33.24 -10.77
CA GLN A 436 26.38 -34.41 -10.29
C GLN A 436 25.16 -34.76 -11.17
N GLY A 437 24.95 -34.05 -12.30
CA GLY A 437 23.85 -34.31 -13.22
C GLY A 437 22.48 -33.77 -12.79
N HIS A 438 22.36 -33.12 -11.62
CA HIS A 438 21.06 -32.68 -11.09
C HIS A 438 20.36 -31.60 -11.93
N LEU A 439 21.08 -30.80 -12.73
CA LEU A 439 20.44 -29.81 -13.62
C LEU A 439 19.90 -30.49 -14.88
N THR A 440 18.62 -30.88 -14.82
CA THR A 440 17.85 -31.35 -15.98
C THR A 440 17.42 -30.19 -16.89
N PRO A 441 17.05 -30.46 -18.16
CA PRO A 441 16.39 -29.47 -19.03
C PRO A 441 15.11 -28.91 -18.40
N ASP A 442 14.36 -29.70 -17.62
CA ASP A 442 13.16 -29.24 -16.93
C ASP A 442 13.44 -28.25 -15.80
N LEU A 443 14.47 -28.47 -14.99
CA LEU A 443 14.90 -27.50 -13.96
C LEU A 443 15.50 -26.23 -14.59
N ALA A 444 16.09 -26.33 -15.78
CA ALA A 444 16.45 -25.15 -16.58
C ALA A 444 15.20 -24.43 -17.15
N TRP A 445 14.15 -25.16 -17.54
CA TRP A 445 12.91 -24.63 -18.12
C TRP A 445 12.01 -23.96 -17.07
N GLN A 446 11.86 -24.57 -15.89
CA GLN A 446 11.20 -23.95 -14.74
C GLN A 446 11.89 -22.62 -14.37
N ARG A 447 13.24 -22.61 -14.31
CA ARG A 447 13.99 -21.37 -14.05
C ARG A 447 13.87 -20.36 -15.19
N PHE A 448 13.81 -20.81 -16.45
CA PHE A 448 13.57 -19.94 -17.60
C PHE A 448 12.23 -19.20 -17.46
N HIS A 449 11.14 -19.91 -17.13
CA HIS A 449 9.83 -19.33 -16.84
C HIS A 449 9.77 -18.44 -15.60
N LEU A 450 10.58 -18.72 -14.57
CA LEU A 450 10.75 -17.80 -13.44
C LEU A 450 11.48 -16.52 -13.85
N ALA A 451 12.52 -16.62 -14.69
CA ALA A 451 13.27 -15.47 -15.19
C ALA A 451 12.43 -14.58 -16.12
N LEU A 452 11.63 -15.18 -17.02
CA LEU A 452 10.66 -14.45 -17.85
C LEU A 452 9.67 -13.65 -16.99
N ARG A 453 9.09 -14.27 -15.95
CA ARG A 453 8.17 -13.62 -15.01
C ARG A 453 8.84 -12.52 -14.17
N ALA A 454 10.14 -12.64 -13.89
CA ALA A 454 10.92 -11.63 -13.18
C ALA A 454 11.35 -10.43 -14.05
N GLY A 455 11.15 -10.50 -15.38
CA GLY A 455 11.71 -9.53 -16.34
C GLY A 455 13.19 -9.73 -16.66
N GLU A 456 13.80 -10.82 -16.17
CA GLU A 456 15.23 -11.13 -16.29
C GLU A 456 15.54 -11.78 -17.64
N SER A 457 15.22 -11.11 -18.76
CA SER A 457 15.39 -11.66 -20.12
C SER A 457 16.84 -12.05 -20.45
N ASN A 458 17.83 -11.48 -19.74
CA ASN A 458 19.24 -11.90 -19.83
C ASN A 458 19.50 -13.27 -19.16
N MET A 459 18.91 -13.54 -17.99
CA MET A 459 18.96 -14.85 -17.35
C MET A 459 18.20 -15.89 -18.19
N ALA A 460 17.01 -15.54 -18.69
CA ALA A 460 16.26 -16.40 -19.61
C ALA A 460 17.09 -16.76 -20.86
N ARG A 461 17.75 -15.77 -21.50
CA ARG A 461 18.65 -16.03 -22.65
C ARG A 461 19.88 -16.87 -22.27
N TYR A 462 20.42 -16.71 -21.06
CA TYR A 462 21.54 -17.52 -20.54
C TYR A 462 21.15 -19.00 -20.38
N LEU A 463 19.95 -19.27 -19.84
CA LEU A 463 19.47 -20.61 -19.48
C LEU A 463 19.23 -21.53 -20.69
N ARG A 464 19.00 -20.97 -21.89
CA ARG A 464 18.87 -21.69 -23.17
C ARG A 464 19.96 -22.75 -23.41
N ARG A 465 21.17 -22.55 -22.88
CA ARG A 465 22.30 -23.49 -23.01
C ARG A 465 22.08 -24.84 -22.29
N TYR A 466 21.14 -24.91 -21.35
CA TYR A 466 20.80 -26.10 -20.57
C TYR A 466 19.49 -26.75 -21.01
N LEU A 467 18.80 -26.16 -21.99
CA LEU A 467 17.60 -26.72 -22.60
C LEU A 467 17.99 -27.63 -23.78
N ASP A 468 17.17 -28.65 -24.05
CA ASP A 468 17.23 -29.50 -25.25
C ASP A 468 16.76 -28.76 -26.52
N SER A 469 16.71 -29.44 -27.68
CA SER A 469 16.30 -28.85 -28.95
C SER A 469 14.87 -28.30 -28.99
N ASP A 470 13.90 -28.97 -28.38
CA ASP A 470 12.50 -28.53 -28.40
C ASP A 470 12.28 -27.39 -27.40
N ARG A 471 12.72 -27.55 -26.15
CA ARG A 471 12.62 -26.48 -25.15
C ARG A 471 13.37 -25.21 -25.60
N ARG A 472 14.46 -25.32 -26.38
CA ARG A 472 15.12 -24.18 -27.06
C ARG A 472 14.24 -23.52 -28.14
N TYR A 473 13.58 -24.30 -29.00
CA TYR A 473 12.70 -23.78 -30.06
C TYR A 473 11.54 -22.94 -29.49
N TRP A 474 11.01 -23.31 -28.33
CA TRP A 474 9.99 -22.54 -27.62
C TRP A 474 10.57 -21.38 -26.81
N ALA A 475 11.75 -21.53 -26.18
CA ALA A 475 12.44 -20.43 -25.49
C ALA A 475 12.65 -19.21 -26.40
N ASP A 476 12.99 -19.44 -27.66
CA ASP A 476 13.26 -18.35 -28.63
C ASP A 476 11.99 -17.57 -28.97
N ARG A 477 10.84 -18.25 -29.02
CA ARG A 477 9.52 -17.65 -29.23
C ARG A 477 9.03 -16.88 -28.00
N TRP A 478 9.25 -17.41 -26.79
CA TRP A 478 9.01 -16.69 -25.54
C TRP A 478 9.81 -15.38 -25.46
N LEU A 479 11.10 -15.42 -25.81
CA LEU A 479 11.96 -14.23 -25.83
C LEU A 479 11.57 -13.24 -26.94
N ALA A 480 11.17 -13.73 -28.12
CA ALA A 480 10.65 -12.88 -29.19
C ALA A 480 9.34 -12.18 -28.77
N MET A 481 8.42 -12.91 -28.13
CA MET A 481 7.14 -12.36 -27.65
C MET A 481 7.32 -11.29 -26.57
N GLN A 482 8.32 -11.43 -25.68
CA GLN A 482 8.68 -10.36 -24.73
C GLN A 482 9.25 -9.13 -25.44
N ALA A 483 10.03 -9.30 -26.51
CA ALA A 483 10.72 -8.19 -27.19
C ALA A 483 9.84 -7.45 -28.22
N GLN A 484 9.01 -8.16 -28.98
CA GLN A 484 8.22 -7.64 -30.11
C GLN A 484 6.85 -8.31 -30.23
N ARG A 485 6.07 -8.27 -29.14
CA ARG A 485 4.72 -8.83 -28.97
C ARG A 485 3.84 -8.85 -30.23
N TYR A 486 3.49 -7.68 -30.81
CA TYR A 486 2.57 -7.63 -31.96
C TYR A 486 3.16 -8.23 -33.26
N PRO A 487 4.41 -7.92 -33.67
CA PRO A 487 5.09 -8.66 -34.74
C PRO A 487 5.11 -10.19 -34.53
N THR A 488 5.45 -10.67 -33.33
CA THR A 488 5.51 -12.11 -33.03
C THR A 488 4.12 -12.77 -33.07
N LEU A 489 3.07 -12.11 -32.60
CA LEU A 489 1.67 -12.57 -32.76
C LEU A 489 1.30 -12.72 -34.25
N ARG A 490 1.70 -11.79 -35.12
CA ARG A 490 1.46 -11.92 -36.57
C ARG A 490 2.27 -13.02 -37.24
N GLU A 491 3.41 -13.41 -36.67
CA GLU A 491 4.18 -14.58 -37.11
C GLU A 491 3.54 -15.90 -36.67
N ALA A 492 2.92 -15.93 -35.48
CA ALA A 492 2.39 -17.14 -34.85
C ALA A 492 1.36 -17.92 -35.71
N ARG A 493 0.71 -17.26 -36.67
CA ARG A 493 -0.12 -17.90 -37.74
C ARG A 493 0.65 -18.91 -38.64
N ARG A 494 1.96 -19.03 -38.46
CA ARG A 494 2.85 -20.00 -39.15
C ARG A 494 3.41 -21.07 -38.21
N TRP A 495 3.13 -20.97 -36.91
CA TRP A 495 3.58 -21.97 -35.94
C TRP A 495 2.61 -23.17 -35.96
N PRO A 496 3.08 -24.40 -35.68
CA PRO A 496 2.19 -25.54 -35.49
C PRO A 496 1.32 -25.34 -34.25
N ASP A 497 0.18 -26.01 -34.20
CA ASP A 497 -0.58 -26.10 -32.96
C ASP A 497 0.20 -26.92 -31.92
N HIS A 498 0.35 -26.34 -30.73
CA HIS A 498 1.15 -26.88 -29.64
C HIS A 498 0.85 -26.12 -28.35
N GLU A 499 0.90 -26.79 -27.19
CA GLU A 499 0.64 -26.19 -25.87
C GLU A 499 1.49 -24.91 -25.65
N GLN A 500 2.79 -24.98 -25.94
CA GLN A 500 3.69 -23.83 -25.81
C GLN A 500 3.40 -22.72 -26.83
N ALA A 501 2.89 -23.04 -28.03
CA ALA A 501 2.46 -22.02 -28.98
C ALA A 501 1.28 -21.22 -28.42
N ARG A 502 0.28 -21.93 -27.87
CA ARG A 502 -0.91 -21.35 -27.25
C ARG A 502 -0.57 -20.48 -26.05
N LEU A 503 0.24 -20.97 -25.10
CA LEU A 503 0.69 -20.20 -23.93
C LEU A 503 1.48 -18.92 -24.28
N ILE A 504 2.32 -18.97 -25.32
CA ILE A 504 3.05 -17.80 -25.82
C ILE A 504 2.09 -16.79 -26.46
N VAL A 505 1.15 -17.26 -27.28
CA VAL A 505 0.15 -16.41 -27.95
C VAL A 505 -0.83 -15.81 -26.95
N GLU A 506 -1.31 -16.56 -25.96
CA GLU A 506 -2.12 -16.09 -24.83
C GLU A 506 -1.40 -14.95 -24.08
N THR A 507 -0.16 -15.17 -23.63
CA THR A 507 0.66 -14.15 -22.96
C THR A 507 0.98 -12.95 -23.87
N GLY A 508 1.00 -13.19 -25.18
CA GLY A 508 1.07 -12.17 -26.22
C GLY A 508 -0.19 -11.29 -26.24
N LEU A 509 -1.36 -11.90 -26.43
CA LEU A 509 -2.66 -11.23 -26.59
C LEU A 509 -3.11 -10.53 -25.31
N VAL A 510 -3.11 -11.23 -24.17
CA VAL A 510 -3.45 -10.67 -22.84
C VAL A 510 -2.53 -9.48 -22.53
N GLY A 511 -1.22 -9.64 -22.76
CA GLY A 511 -0.26 -8.55 -22.58
C GLY A 511 -0.30 -7.45 -23.65
N LEU A 512 -1.01 -7.64 -24.77
CA LEU A 512 -1.23 -6.60 -25.79
C LEU A 512 -2.47 -5.77 -25.45
N ALA A 513 -3.55 -6.44 -25.01
CA ALA A 513 -4.83 -5.81 -24.69
C ALA A 513 -4.69 -4.64 -23.72
N ARG A 514 -3.82 -4.77 -22.71
CA ARG A 514 -3.51 -3.72 -21.72
C ARG A 514 -2.96 -2.41 -22.29
N SER A 515 -2.42 -2.47 -23.52
CA SER A 515 -1.74 -1.36 -24.19
C SER A 515 -2.39 -0.94 -25.51
N ASP A 516 -3.10 -1.86 -26.16
CA ASP A 516 -3.64 -1.73 -27.51
C ASP A 516 -4.66 -2.86 -27.74
N TRP A 517 -5.88 -2.68 -27.23
CA TRP A 517 -6.92 -3.72 -27.31
C TRP A 517 -7.39 -3.93 -28.76
N GLN A 518 -7.38 -2.91 -29.61
CA GLN A 518 -7.72 -3.06 -31.02
C GLN A 518 -6.73 -3.95 -31.78
N ARG A 519 -5.40 -3.83 -31.52
CA ARG A 519 -4.42 -4.77 -32.09
C ARG A 519 -4.48 -6.14 -31.42
N ALA A 520 -4.89 -6.25 -30.16
CA ALA A 520 -5.11 -7.53 -29.49
C ALA A 520 -6.28 -8.29 -30.11
N ASP A 521 -7.45 -7.68 -30.26
CA ASP A 521 -8.58 -8.25 -30.99
C ASP A 521 -8.23 -8.57 -32.46
N GLY A 522 -7.57 -7.63 -33.16
CA GLY A 522 -7.15 -7.86 -34.55
C GLY A 522 -6.18 -9.04 -34.70
N ALA A 523 -5.33 -9.31 -33.70
CA ALA A 523 -4.48 -10.50 -33.65
C ALA A 523 -5.27 -11.75 -33.22
N TRP A 524 -6.19 -11.64 -32.26
CA TRP A 524 -7.04 -12.74 -31.80
C TRP A 524 -7.92 -13.27 -32.93
N ARG A 525 -8.61 -12.40 -33.68
CA ARG A 525 -9.41 -12.77 -34.86
C ARG A 525 -8.61 -13.49 -35.95
N LEU A 526 -7.29 -13.28 -36.04
CA LEU A 526 -6.38 -13.98 -36.95
C LEU A 526 -5.90 -15.34 -36.43
N LEU A 527 -5.95 -15.61 -35.12
CA LEU A 527 -5.34 -16.79 -34.48
C LEU A 527 -6.36 -17.73 -33.80
N ARG A 528 -7.58 -17.27 -33.52
CA ARG A 528 -8.62 -18.03 -32.80
C ARG A 528 -9.06 -19.33 -33.48
N GLY A 529 -8.87 -19.43 -34.80
CA GLY A 529 -9.17 -20.62 -35.61
C GLY A 529 -7.93 -21.31 -36.17
N HIS A 530 -6.73 -20.99 -35.65
CA HIS A 530 -5.46 -21.58 -36.07
C HIS A 530 -4.89 -22.59 -35.05
N PHE A 531 -5.29 -22.45 -33.79
CA PHE A 531 -4.87 -23.31 -32.67
C PHE A 531 -6.09 -23.98 -32.04
N ASP A 532 -5.90 -25.16 -31.44
CA ASP A 532 -6.94 -25.86 -30.68
C ASP A 532 -6.96 -25.34 -29.24
N TRP A 533 -7.82 -24.34 -28.98
CA TRP A 533 -7.83 -23.58 -27.73
C TRP A 533 -8.66 -24.27 -26.63
N PRO A 534 -8.07 -24.59 -25.46
CA PRO A 534 -8.82 -24.88 -24.25
C PRO A 534 -9.78 -23.73 -23.91
N GLU A 535 -10.99 -24.05 -23.47
CA GLU A 535 -12.06 -23.08 -23.21
C GLU A 535 -11.63 -21.97 -22.22
N ASP A 536 -10.91 -22.34 -21.16
CA ASP A 536 -10.34 -21.42 -20.17
C ASP A 536 -9.22 -20.51 -20.75
N GLN A 537 -8.43 -20.96 -21.73
CA GLN A 537 -7.48 -20.09 -22.44
C GLN A 537 -8.22 -19.09 -23.34
N LEU A 538 -9.24 -19.56 -24.06
CA LEU A 538 -10.11 -18.71 -24.89
C LEU A 538 -10.79 -17.65 -24.02
N GLY A 539 -11.38 -18.05 -22.89
CA GLY A 539 -12.07 -17.18 -21.95
C GLY A 539 -11.16 -16.13 -21.33
N ARG A 540 -9.92 -16.46 -20.95
CA ARG A 540 -8.94 -15.44 -20.50
C ARG A 540 -8.54 -14.45 -21.59
N ILE A 541 -8.40 -14.90 -22.84
CA ILE A 541 -8.08 -14.01 -23.97
C ILE A 541 -9.23 -13.06 -24.27
N THR A 542 -10.47 -13.56 -24.37
CA THR A 542 -11.65 -12.72 -24.65
C THR A 542 -11.96 -11.78 -23.50
N ARG A 543 -11.88 -12.25 -22.24
CA ARG A 543 -12.03 -11.43 -21.03
C ARG A 543 -11.09 -10.24 -21.04
N GLU A 544 -9.80 -10.44 -21.27
CA GLU A 544 -8.84 -9.32 -21.22
C GLU A 544 -9.06 -8.32 -22.36
N ILE A 545 -9.45 -8.78 -23.55
CA ILE A 545 -9.80 -7.89 -24.67
C ILE A 545 -11.05 -7.07 -24.35
N ALA A 546 -12.14 -7.70 -23.90
CA ALA A 546 -13.39 -7.04 -23.52
C ALA A 546 -13.21 -6.08 -22.33
N LEU A 547 -12.39 -6.47 -21.34
CA LEU A 547 -12.02 -5.62 -20.21
C LEU A 547 -11.34 -4.34 -20.69
N TYR A 548 -10.32 -4.42 -21.56
CA TYR A 548 -9.63 -3.22 -22.01
C TYR A 548 -10.38 -2.41 -23.08
N GLN A 549 -11.34 -3.03 -23.79
CA GLN A 549 -12.37 -2.33 -24.56
C GLN A 549 -13.28 -1.49 -23.64
N ALA A 550 -13.70 -2.03 -22.49
CA ALA A 550 -14.45 -1.28 -21.47
C ALA A 550 -13.60 -0.20 -20.75
N VAL A 551 -12.31 -0.46 -20.50
CA VAL A 551 -11.36 0.57 -20.00
C VAL A 551 -11.19 1.70 -21.02
N ALA A 552 -11.33 1.43 -22.32
CA ALA A 552 -11.30 2.44 -23.36
C ALA A 552 -12.61 3.23 -23.52
N LEU A 553 -13.71 2.80 -22.88
CA LEU A 553 -15.07 3.32 -23.06
C LEU A 553 -15.58 3.20 -24.52
N ASP A 554 -15.20 2.13 -25.20
CA ASP A 554 -15.66 1.82 -26.56
C ASP A 554 -17.15 1.43 -26.59
N GLU A 555 -17.88 1.86 -27.63
CA GLU A 555 -19.33 1.62 -27.78
C GLU A 555 -19.70 0.12 -27.76
N GLY A 556 -18.80 -0.76 -28.21
CA GLY A 556 -19.00 -2.21 -28.20
C GLY A 556 -18.76 -2.88 -26.85
N ALA A 557 -18.26 -2.15 -25.83
CA ALA A 557 -17.76 -2.73 -24.59
C ALA A 557 -18.79 -3.56 -23.79
N LEU A 558 -20.05 -3.10 -23.71
CA LEU A 558 -21.09 -3.85 -23.00
C LEU A 558 -21.39 -5.18 -23.71
N ALA A 559 -21.60 -5.15 -25.03
CA ALA A 559 -21.83 -6.34 -25.84
C ALA A 559 -20.62 -7.31 -25.84
N ALA A 560 -19.39 -6.78 -25.74
CA ALA A 560 -18.18 -7.59 -25.62
C ALA A 560 -18.06 -8.30 -24.27
N ILE A 561 -18.51 -7.67 -23.18
CA ILE A 561 -18.57 -8.28 -21.83
C ILE A 561 -19.74 -9.27 -21.74
N ASP A 562 -20.91 -8.93 -22.27
CA ASP A 562 -22.11 -9.77 -22.22
C ASP A 562 -22.01 -11.03 -23.11
N ALA A 563 -21.01 -11.08 -24.00
CA ALA A 563 -20.65 -12.24 -24.80
C ALA A 563 -19.52 -13.10 -24.18
N LEU A 564 -19.06 -12.80 -22.96
CA LEU A 564 -18.11 -13.64 -22.23
C LEU A 564 -18.81 -14.86 -21.61
N ASP A 565 -18.05 -15.93 -21.40
CA ASP A 565 -18.49 -17.02 -20.54
C ASP A 565 -18.61 -16.51 -19.08
N PRO A 566 -19.72 -16.78 -18.37
CA PRO A 566 -19.93 -16.36 -16.99
C PRO A 566 -18.80 -16.71 -16.01
N ALA A 567 -18.05 -17.80 -16.25
CA ALA A 567 -16.90 -18.19 -15.43
C ALA A 567 -15.74 -17.18 -15.47
N HIS A 568 -15.70 -16.31 -16.49
CA HIS A 568 -14.69 -15.26 -16.66
C HIS A 568 -15.22 -13.85 -16.35
N ILE A 569 -16.50 -13.69 -15.96
CA ILE A 569 -17.09 -12.41 -15.54
C ILE A 569 -16.84 -12.22 -14.03
N ASP A 570 -15.62 -11.79 -13.69
CA ASP A 570 -15.23 -11.47 -12.31
C ASP A 570 -15.61 -10.04 -11.88
N GLN A 571 -15.34 -9.69 -10.61
CA GLN A 571 -15.57 -8.35 -10.06
C GLN A 571 -14.96 -7.23 -10.93
N GLN A 572 -13.73 -7.39 -11.42
CA GLN A 572 -13.05 -6.35 -12.20
C GLN A 572 -13.78 -6.12 -13.54
N VAL A 573 -14.27 -7.20 -14.16
CA VAL A 573 -15.12 -7.12 -15.36
C VAL A 573 -16.44 -6.40 -15.05
N LEU A 574 -17.12 -6.75 -13.96
CA LEU A 574 -18.39 -6.11 -13.55
C LEU A 574 -18.22 -4.62 -13.21
N GLU A 575 -17.17 -4.24 -12.49
CA GLU A 575 -16.92 -2.82 -12.21
C GLU A 575 -16.61 -2.02 -13.49
N TRP A 576 -15.96 -2.63 -14.49
CA TRP A 576 -15.70 -1.97 -15.77
C TRP A 576 -16.89 -1.98 -16.72
N ARG A 577 -17.77 -3.00 -16.68
CA ARG A 577 -19.11 -2.95 -17.30
C ARG A 577 -19.91 -1.78 -16.73
N THR A 578 -19.89 -1.61 -15.40
CA THR A 578 -20.54 -0.48 -14.72
C THR A 578 -19.97 0.86 -15.22
N ARG A 579 -18.65 1.00 -15.33
CA ARG A 579 -18.00 2.26 -15.80
C ARG A 579 -18.29 2.56 -17.29
N ALA A 580 -18.29 1.56 -18.16
CA ALA A 580 -18.70 1.73 -19.55
C ALA A 580 -20.20 2.11 -19.64
N ALA A 581 -21.06 1.47 -18.86
CA ALA A 581 -22.48 1.80 -18.79
C ALA A 581 -22.75 3.22 -18.26
N LEU A 582 -22.00 3.69 -17.25
CA LEU A 582 -22.04 5.07 -16.76
C LEU A 582 -21.66 6.07 -17.86
N ALA A 583 -20.58 5.81 -18.60
CA ALA A 583 -20.13 6.68 -19.70
C ALA A 583 -21.14 6.78 -20.86
N GLY A 584 -21.84 5.67 -21.18
CA GLY A 584 -22.87 5.62 -22.21
C GLY A 584 -24.28 6.05 -21.75
N GLY A 585 -24.48 6.38 -20.46
CA GLY A 585 -25.80 6.68 -19.90
C GLY A 585 -26.76 5.48 -19.84
N HIS A 586 -26.23 4.26 -19.81
CA HIS A 586 -26.99 3.00 -19.80
C HIS A 586 -27.37 2.61 -18.35
N TRP A 587 -28.26 3.37 -17.73
CA TRP A 587 -28.55 3.30 -16.29
C TRP A 587 -29.11 1.94 -15.83
N GLU A 588 -29.89 1.24 -16.65
CA GLU A 588 -30.31 -0.14 -16.36
C GLU A 588 -29.10 -1.08 -16.27
N ALA A 589 -28.17 -1.00 -17.23
CA ALA A 589 -26.94 -1.80 -17.23
C ALA A 589 -26.00 -1.44 -16.05
N VAL A 590 -26.03 -0.20 -15.56
CA VAL A 590 -25.36 0.19 -14.29
C VAL A 590 -25.97 -0.57 -13.12
N LEU A 591 -27.32 -0.61 -13.01
CA LEU A 591 -28.00 -1.33 -11.94
C LEU A 591 -27.81 -2.84 -12.01
N GLU A 592 -27.87 -3.45 -13.21
CA GLU A 592 -27.58 -4.87 -13.43
C GLU A 592 -26.17 -5.22 -12.97
N SER A 593 -25.18 -4.46 -13.45
CA SER A 593 -23.76 -4.74 -13.19
C SER A 593 -23.45 -4.66 -11.69
N ILE A 594 -24.03 -3.67 -10.98
CA ILE A 594 -23.91 -3.55 -9.52
C ILE A 594 -24.62 -4.71 -8.81
N GLN A 595 -25.81 -5.11 -9.25
CA GLN A 595 -26.55 -6.25 -8.66
C GLN A 595 -25.84 -7.59 -8.83
N ALA A 596 -25.03 -7.75 -9.89
CA ALA A 596 -24.20 -8.93 -10.13
C ALA A 596 -22.90 -8.94 -9.28
N MET A 597 -22.48 -7.82 -8.69
CA MET A 597 -21.27 -7.79 -7.84
C MET A 597 -21.46 -8.58 -6.54
N PRO A 598 -20.39 -9.10 -5.91
CA PRO A 598 -20.46 -9.66 -4.56
C PRO A 598 -21.10 -8.68 -3.56
N LEU A 599 -21.87 -9.19 -2.59
CA LEU A 599 -22.60 -8.34 -1.63
C LEU A 599 -21.70 -7.38 -0.83
N VAL A 600 -20.44 -7.78 -0.58
CA VAL A 600 -19.41 -6.93 0.05
C VAL A 600 -19.10 -5.69 -0.79
N GLU A 601 -19.09 -5.82 -2.12
CA GLU A 601 -18.91 -4.70 -3.04
C GLU A 601 -20.17 -3.85 -3.12
N GLN A 602 -21.36 -4.46 -3.23
CA GLN A 602 -22.63 -3.72 -3.22
C GLN A 602 -22.81 -2.85 -1.95
N ALA A 603 -22.24 -3.27 -0.82
CA ALA A 603 -22.23 -2.52 0.42
C ALA A 603 -21.23 -1.35 0.47
N ARG A 604 -20.22 -1.29 -0.43
CA ARG A 604 -19.25 -0.19 -0.44
C ARG A 604 -19.93 1.15 -0.79
N PRO A 605 -19.48 2.28 -0.22
CA PRO A 605 -20.05 3.59 -0.51
C PRO A 605 -20.09 3.95 -2.00
N ARG A 606 -19.04 3.56 -2.75
CA ARG A 606 -18.95 3.68 -4.23
C ARG A 606 -20.18 3.11 -4.94
N TRP A 607 -20.50 1.84 -4.69
CA TRP A 607 -21.55 1.14 -5.44
C TRP A 607 -22.95 1.43 -4.90
N ARG A 608 -23.09 1.77 -3.60
CA ARG A 608 -24.32 2.38 -3.08
C ARG A 608 -24.62 3.73 -3.76
N TYR A 609 -23.62 4.58 -3.97
CA TYR A 609 -23.79 5.88 -4.63
C TYR A 609 -24.16 5.73 -6.11
N TRP A 610 -23.45 4.90 -6.85
CA TRP A 610 -23.74 4.69 -8.27
C TRP A 610 -25.08 3.99 -8.52
N ARG A 611 -25.52 3.12 -7.60
CA ARG A 611 -26.90 2.62 -7.55
C ARG A 611 -27.90 3.75 -7.30
N GLY A 612 -27.64 4.66 -6.37
CA GLY A 612 -28.47 5.85 -6.12
C GLY A 612 -28.58 6.77 -7.34
N ARG A 613 -27.48 6.97 -8.07
CA ARG A 613 -27.47 7.72 -9.34
C ARG A 613 -28.31 7.06 -10.41
N ALA A 614 -28.04 5.80 -10.74
CA ALA A 614 -28.81 5.11 -11.78
C ALA A 614 -30.31 5.01 -11.44
N LEU A 615 -30.69 4.89 -10.17
CA LEU A 615 -32.08 5.01 -9.74
C LEU A 615 -32.64 6.43 -9.96
N ALA A 616 -31.88 7.49 -9.66
CA ALA A 616 -32.33 8.87 -9.84
C ALA A 616 -32.56 9.24 -11.30
N GLU A 617 -31.62 8.87 -12.20
CA GLU A 617 -31.73 9.12 -13.64
C GLU A 617 -32.89 8.32 -14.27
N LEU A 618 -33.16 7.11 -13.76
CA LEU A 618 -34.35 6.32 -14.09
C LEU A 618 -35.63 6.80 -13.38
N ASN A 619 -35.60 7.96 -12.71
CA ASN A 619 -36.73 8.58 -12.01
C ASN A 619 -37.40 7.66 -10.95
N ARG A 620 -36.61 6.77 -10.34
CA ARG A 620 -37.07 5.76 -9.37
C ARG A 620 -36.98 6.27 -7.92
N PRO A 621 -38.06 6.17 -7.12
CA PRO A 621 -38.09 6.72 -5.76
C PRO A 621 -37.08 6.06 -4.81
N GLU A 622 -36.63 4.84 -5.08
CA GLU A 622 -35.61 4.15 -4.29
C GLU A 622 -34.24 4.87 -4.29
N ALA A 623 -34.01 5.81 -5.22
CA ALA A 623 -32.84 6.68 -5.22
C ALA A 623 -32.67 7.44 -3.90
N LEU A 624 -33.78 7.94 -3.31
CA LEU A 624 -33.78 8.67 -2.05
C LEU A 624 -33.26 7.79 -0.90
N VAL A 625 -33.68 6.52 -0.86
CA VAL A 625 -33.22 5.55 0.15
C VAL A 625 -31.74 5.20 -0.05
N ALA A 626 -31.30 5.05 -1.30
CA ALA A 626 -29.91 4.79 -1.62
C ALA A 626 -28.98 5.93 -1.16
N TYR A 627 -29.32 7.19 -1.44
CA TYR A 627 -28.56 8.35 -0.96
C TYR A 627 -28.69 8.53 0.56
N ALA A 628 -29.86 8.34 1.15
CA ALA A 628 -30.05 8.47 2.61
C ALA A 628 -29.22 7.44 3.39
N SER A 629 -28.95 6.26 2.82
CA SER A 629 -28.04 5.27 3.39
C SER A 629 -26.57 5.72 3.45
N LEU A 630 -26.22 6.84 2.80
CA LEU A 630 -24.86 7.36 2.66
C LEU A 630 -24.66 8.75 3.29
N ALA A 631 -25.68 9.60 3.33
CA ALA A 631 -25.56 11.01 3.75
C ALA A 631 -25.06 11.23 5.19
N ALA A 632 -25.13 10.20 6.04
CA ALA A 632 -24.58 10.19 7.39
C ALA A 632 -23.07 9.82 7.47
N GLU A 633 -22.46 9.38 6.36
CA GLU A 633 -21.06 8.95 6.32
C GLU A 633 -20.13 10.10 5.91
N ALA A 634 -19.13 10.41 6.74
CA ALA A 634 -18.11 11.42 6.44
C ALA A 634 -17.04 10.92 5.43
N ASN A 635 -17.47 10.58 4.23
CA ASN A 635 -16.61 10.22 3.09
C ASN A 635 -17.15 10.82 1.78
N TYR A 636 -16.33 10.78 0.73
CA TYR A 636 -16.66 11.33 -0.60
C TYR A 636 -18.07 10.99 -1.08
N TYR A 637 -18.46 9.72 -1.06
CA TYR A 637 -19.76 9.27 -1.57
C TYR A 637 -20.92 9.65 -0.64
N GLY A 638 -20.67 9.75 0.66
CA GLY A 638 -21.63 10.29 1.64
C GLY A 638 -21.86 11.80 1.49
N PHE A 639 -20.80 12.58 1.28
CA PHE A 639 -20.89 14.01 1.01
C PHE A 639 -21.60 14.32 -0.32
N LEU A 640 -21.35 13.53 -1.38
CA LEU A 640 -22.10 13.64 -2.64
C LEU A 640 -23.58 13.26 -2.45
N ALA A 641 -23.88 12.24 -1.64
CA ALA A 641 -25.26 11.83 -1.36
C ALA A 641 -26.03 12.89 -0.55
N ALA A 642 -25.42 13.50 0.47
CA ALA A 642 -26.00 14.59 1.24
C ALA A 642 -26.33 15.80 0.34
N THR A 643 -25.38 16.22 -0.51
CA THR A 643 -25.60 17.31 -1.49
C THR A 643 -26.71 16.99 -2.48
N ARG A 644 -26.79 15.76 -3.00
CA ARG A 644 -27.90 15.33 -3.89
C ARG A 644 -29.26 15.20 -3.21
N LEU A 645 -29.32 15.16 -1.87
CA LEU A 645 -30.55 15.26 -1.08
C LEU A 645 -30.86 16.69 -0.61
N GLY A 646 -30.00 17.68 -0.90
CA GLY A 646 -30.14 19.04 -0.37
C GLY A 646 -29.88 19.15 1.14
N GLN A 647 -29.06 18.27 1.70
CA GLN A 647 -28.78 18.15 3.13
C GLN A 647 -27.38 18.66 3.50
N ASP A 648 -27.23 19.12 4.74
CA ASP A 648 -25.93 19.44 5.34
C ASP A 648 -25.03 18.20 5.45
N LEU A 649 -23.72 18.43 5.44
CA LEU A 649 -22.73 17.35 5.50
C LEU A 649 -22.53 16.87 6.94
N THR A 650 -22.77 15.58 7.17
CA THR A 650 -22.62 14.94 8.49
C THR A 650 -21.14 14.76 8.85
N VAL A 651 -20.57 15.75 9.53
CA VAL A 651 -19.21 15.70 10.11
C VAL A 651 -19.27 15.94 11.61
N CYS A 652 -19.72 14.92 12.35
CA CYS A 652 -19.82 14.95 13.82
C CYS A 652 -18.66 14.17 14.44
N SER A 653 -17.84 14.81 15.29
CA SER A 653 -16.63 14.22 15.84
C SER A 653 -16.89 13.31 17.04
N GLU A 654 -16.10 12.25 17.17
CA GLU A 654 -15.87 11.52 18.42
C GLU A 654 -14.97 12.39 19.33
N GLU A 655 -15.39 12.66 20.56
CA GLU A 655 -14.51 13.23 21.59
C GLU A 655 -13.59 12.14 22.16
N LEU A 656 -12.28 12.38 22.17
CA LEU A 656 -11.31 11.50 22.81
C LEU A 656 -10.84 12.12 24.14
N SER A 657 -11.24 11.50 25.25
CA SER A 657 -10.81 11.90 26.59
C SER A 657 -9.51 11.20 27.00
N ALA A 658 -8.66 11.91 27.73
CA ALA A 658 -7.36 11.40 28.18
C ALA A 658 -7.52 10.44 29.39
N ASN A 659 -7.24 9.16 29.19
CA ASN A 659 -7.24 8.16 30.24
C ASN A 659 -5.87 8.08 30.90
N GLY A 660 -5.62 8.96 31.86
CA GLY A 660 -4.33 9.08 32.56
C GLY A 660 -3.83 7.79 33.22
N ALA A 661 -4.69 6.81 33.51
CA ALA A 661 -4.27 5.50 34.00
C ALA A 661 -3.68 4.61 32.89
N VAL A 662 -4.30 4.59 31.71
CA VAL A 662 -3.78 3.88 30.53
C VAL A 662 -2.52 4.59 30.00
N GLN A 663 -2.51 5.92 29.94
CA GLN A 663 -1.34 6.70 29.54
C GLN A 663 -0.14 6.45 30.48
N ARG A 664 -0.34 6.47 31.81
CA ARG A 664 0.71 6.07 32.78
C ARG A 664 1.22 4.64 32.60
N ARG A 665 0.41 3.72 32.07
CA ARG A 665 0.85 2.35 31.78
C ARG A 665 1.63 2.28 30.46
N LEU A 666 1.19 2.97 29.42
CA LEU A 666 1.91 3.10 28.14
C LEU A 666 3.29 3.73 28.36
N MET A 667 3.38 4.84 29.10
CA MET A 667 4.65 5.54 29.36
C MET A 667 5.58 4.81 30.33
N ARG A 668 5.16 3.65 30.88
CA ARG A 668 6.00 2.72 31.64
C ARG A 668 6.36 1.46 30.83
N ASP A 669 5.88 1.32 29.60
CA ASP A 669 6.31 0.26 28.69
C ASP A 669 7.61 0.67 28.00
N ALA A 670 8.66 -0.12 28.17
CA ALA A 670 9.99 0.19 27.66
C ALA A 670 10.11 0.11 26.13
N GLU A 671 9.15 -0.48 25.40
CA GLU A 671 9.05 -0.38 23.94
C GLU A 671 8.36 0.93 23.53
N PHE A 672 7.38 1.42 24.31
CA PHE A 672 6.73 2.73 24.08
C PHE A 672 7.68 3.90 24.36
N GLU A 673 8.37 3.91 25.52
CA GLU A 673 9.40 4.92 25.83
C GLU A 673 10.48 4.95 24.73
N ARG A 674 10.98 3.79 24.32
CA ARG A 674 11.94 3.68 23.21
C ARG A 674 11.38 4.17 21.87
N ALA A 675 10.09 4.00 21.59
CA ALA A 675 9.49 4.55 20.38
C ALA A 675 9.47 6.09 20.39
N LEU A 676 9.11 6.71 21.52
CA LEU A 676 9.09 8.17 21.68
C LEU A 676 10.50 8.77 21.69
N GLU A 677 11.44 8.18 22.44
CA GLU A 677 12.82 8.68 22.44
C GLU A 677 13.47 8.57 21.05
N LEU A 678 13.24 7.47 20.31
CA LEU A 678 13.71 7.35 18.92
C LEU A 678 13.14 8.44 17.99
N TRP A 679 11.92 8.91 18.26
CA TRP A 679 11.32 10.05 17.55
C TRP A 679 12.00 11.37 17.96
N HIS A 680 12.18 11.62 19.25
CA HIS A 680 12.83 12.84 19.77
C HIS A 680 14.30 13.00 19.35
N VAL A 681 15.03 11.91 19.08
CA VAL A 681 16.39 11.97 18.52
C VAL A 681 16.45 11.93 16.98
N GLY A 682 15.29 11.90 16.30
CA GLY A 682 15.19 11.93 14.84
C GLY A 682 15.47 10.59 14.12
N LEU A 683 15.50 9.47 14.85
CA LEU A 683 15.68 8.12 14.28
C LEU A 683 14.36 7.52 13.80
N ASN A 684 13.60 8.30 13.03
CA ASN A 684 12.19 8.07 12.69
C ASN A 684 11.89 6.68 12.07
N HIS A 685 12.79 6.13 11.25
CA HIS A 685 12.65 4.76 10.72
C HIS A 685 12.62 3.71 11.85
N HIS A 686 13.52 3.85 12.82
CA HIS A 686 13.58 2.97 13.98
C HIS A 686 12.39 3.21 14.90
N ALA A 687 12.03 4.49 15.14
CA ALA A 687 10.85 4.87 15.92
C ALA A 687 9.57 4.22 15.36
N ARG A 688 9.29 4.38 14.06
CA ARG A 688 8.10 3.80 13.41
C ARG A 688 8.09 2.29 13.42
N ARG A 689 9.24 1.62 13.27
CA ARG A 689 9.32 0.15 13.37
C ARG A 689 9.02 -0.36 14.77
N THR A 690 9.55 0.31 15.80
CA THR A 690 9.24 0.01 17.20
C THR A 690 7.74 0.25 17.48
N TRP A 691 7.18 1.37 17.03
CA TRP A 691 5.75 1.68 17.14
C TRP A 691 4.86 0.61 16.47
N ILE A 692 5.17 0.22 15.22
CA ILE A 692 4.41 -0.81 14.49
C ILE A 692 4.52 -2.18 15.17
N SER A 693 5.65 -2.47 15.81
CA SER A 693 5.82 -3.70 16.58
C SER A 693 4.87 -3.71 17.79
N LEU A 694 4.95 -2.68 18.63
CA LEU A 694 4.14 -2.48 19.83
C LEU A 694 2.63 -2.42 19.53
N ALA A 695 2.22 -1.62 18.54
CA ALA A 695 0.82 -1.32 18.25
C ALA A 695 -0.02 -2.56 17.89
N ARG A 696 0.61 -3.65 17.41
CA ARG A 696 -0.06 -4.95 17.15
C ARG A 696 -0.47 -5.68 18.43
N ARG A 697 0.03 -5.25 19.60
CA ARG A 697 -0.19 -5.85 20.92
C ARG A 697 -1.10 -4.99 21.83
N LEU A 698 -1.54 -3.82 21.34
CA LEU A 698 -2.37 -2.88 22.09
C LEU A 698 -3.86 -3.09 21.78
N SER A 699 -4.71 -2.95 22.79
CA SER A 699 -6.17 -2.87 22.63
C SER A 699 -6.61 -1.57 21.93
N GLN A 700 -7.86 -1.50 21.49
CA GLN A 700 -8.42 -0.29 20.85
C GLN A 700 -8.36 0.95 21.77
N GLU A 701 -8.50 0.79 23.09
CA GLU A 701 -8.37 1.90 24.04
C GLU A 701 -6.89 2.29 24.23
N GLU A 702 -5.97 1.33 24.37
CA GLU A 702 -4.54 1.62 24.39
C GLU A 702 -4.08 2.31 23.09
N LEU A 703 -4.65 1.97 21.93
CA LEU A 703 -4.39 2.66 20.66
C LEU A 703 -4.97 4.08 20.62
N ARG A 704 -6.17 4.33 21.16
CA ARG A 704 -6.72 5.69 21.32
C ARG A 704 -5.80 6.54 22.20
N GLN A 705 -5.38 6.02 23.35
CA GLN A 705 -4.54 6.76 24.30
C GLN A 705 -3.11 6.93 23.79
N ALA A 706 -2.55 5.94 23.09
CA ALA A 706 -1.28 6.07 22.39
C ALA A 706 -1.34 7.14 21.30
N ALA A 707 -2.47 7.29 20.59
CA ALA A 707 -2.62 8.34 19.58
C ALA A 707 -2.59 9.75 20.20
N LEU A 708 -3.24 9.95 21.35
CA LEU A 708 -3.19 11.24 22.07
C LEU A 708 -1.76 11.58 22.51
N LEU A 709 -1.02 10.61 23.05
CA LEU A 709 0.39 10.77 23.41
C LEU A 709 1.30 11.02 22.18
N ALA A 710 1.07 10.30 21.07
CA ALA A 710 1.80 10.57 19.83
C ALA A 710 1.55 12.01 19.33
N ALA A 711 0.31 12.50 19.43
CA ALA A 711 -0.03 13.85 19.00
C ALA A 711 0.52 14.95 19.93
N SER A 712 0.62 14.73 21.25
CA SER A 712 1.28 15.69 22.16
C SER A 712 2.79 15.80 21.90
N HIS A 713 3.43 14.68 21.52
CA HIS A 713 4.83 14.67 21.03
C HIS A 713 4.98 15.05 19.54
N GLN A 714 3.96 15.67 18.93
CA GLN A 714 3.93 16.11 17.52
C GLN A 714 4.13 15.00 16.46
N TRP A 715 4.00 13.74 16.85
CA TRP A 715 4.16 12.57 15.97
C TRP A 715 2.86 12.20 15.26
N TYR A 716 2.31 13.19 14.54
CA TYR A 716 0.97 13.15 13.95
C TYR A 716 0.72 11.94 13.04
N ASP A 717 1.74 11.49 12.28
CA ASP A 717 1.62 10.32 11.42
C ASP A 717 1.28 9.04 12.22
N ARG A 718 1.85 8.85 13.43
CA ARG A 718 1.49 7.72 14.29
C ARG A 718 0.13 7.86 14.95
N ALA A 719 -0.27 9.08 15.35
CA ALA A 719 -1.60 9.33 15.90
C ALA A 719 -2.71 8.97 14.88
N ILE A 720 -2.55 9.43 13.64
CA ILE A 720 -3.45 9.13 12.51
C ILE A 720 -3.58 7.61 12.28
N HIS A 721 -2.46 6.88 12.26
CA HIS A 721 -2.48 5.42 12.08
C HIS A 721 -3.07 4.67 13.27
N ALA A 722 -2.75 5.07 14.51
CA ALA A 722 -3.25 4.42 15.72
C ALA A 722 -4.78 4.54 15.85
N LEU A 723 -5.36 5.71 15.54
CA LEU A 723 -6.81 5.91 15.53
C LEU A 723 -7.51 5.11 14.42
N GLY A 724 -6.88 4.99 13.25
CA GLY A 724 -7.36 4.09 12.19
C GLY A 724 -7.42 2.63 12.66
N ASN A 725 -6.37 2.15 13.30
CA ASN A 725 -6.30 0.79 13.85
C ASN A 725 -7.26 0.57 15.05
N ALA A 726 -7.55 1.62 15.82
CA ALA A 726 -8.52 1.59 16.93
C ALA A 726 -9.99 1.60 16.47
N GLY A 727 -10.26 1.83 15.18
CA GLY A 727 -11.61 2.05 14.65
C GLY A 727 -12.20 3.43 14.99
N ALA A 728 -11.42 4.33 15.61
CA ALA A 728 -11.83 5.68 16.05
C ALA A 728 -11.92 6.67 14.87
N MET A 729 -12.67 6.29 13.84
CA MET A 729 -12.67 6.98 12.54
C MET A 729 -13.30 8.38 12.60
N GLN A 730 -14.16 8.63 13.60
CA GLN A 730 -14.83 9.92 13.82
C GLN A 730 -13.99 10.90 14.66
N ALA A 731 -12.81 10.53 15.15
CA ALA A 731 -11.92 11.43 15.90
C ALA A 731 -11.19 12.44 14.98
N TYR A 732 -11.94 13.29 14.28
CA TYR A 732 -11.43 14.12 13.18
C TYR A 732 -10.29 15.08 13.58
N PRO A 733 -10.33 15.82 14.70
CA PRO A 733 -9.24 16.75 15.08
C PRO A 733 -7.86 16.09 15.16
N TRP A 734 -7.82 14.80 15.52
CA TRP A 734 -6.60 14.01 15.65
C TRP A 734 -6.24 13.24 14.36
N ARG A 735 -7.24 12.87 13.54
CA ARG A 735 -7.05 12.21 12.24
C ARG A 735 -6.74 13.20 11.10
N PHE A 736 -7.01 14.49 11.32
CA PHE A 736 -6.82 15.62 10.41
C PHE A 736 -6.16 16.80 11.15
N PRO A 737 -4.87 16.71 11.53
CA PRO A 737 -4.18 17.78 12.24
C PRO A 737 -3.67 18.87 11.28
N MET A 738 -3.89 20.14 11.63
CA MET A 738 -3.35 21.32 10.94
C MET A 738 -1.86 21.54 11.28
N ILE A 739 -0.99 20.64 10.83
CA ILE A 739 0.47 20.78 10.99
C ILE A 739 1.01 21.99 10.19
N GLU A 740 2.17 22.52 10.57
CA GLU A 740 2.87 23.58 9.84
C GLU A 740 2.00 24.80 9.46
N LYS A 741 1.00 25.13 10.29
CA LYS A 741 -0.04 26.12 9.96
C LYS A 741 0.48 27.49 9.53
N GLY A 742 1.57 27.96 10.12
CA GLY A 742 2.23 29.19 9.66
C GLY A 742 2.77 29.09 8.23
N GLN A 743 3.41 27.97 7.88
CA GLN A 743 3.96 27.71 6.56
C GLN A 743 2.85 27.51 5.51
N VAL A 744 1.83 26.72 5.84
CA VAL A 744 0.69 26.44 4.95
C VAL A 744 -0.10 27.71 4.64
N ILE A 745 -0.41 28.54 5.65
CA ILE A 745 -1.14 29.79 5.44
C ILE A 745 -0.30 30.82 4.66
N ALA A 746 1.00 30.95 4.95
CA ALA A 746 1.87 31.86 4.21
C ALA A 746 2.05 31.42 2.74
N ALA A 747 2.15 30.11 2.47
CA ALA A 747 2.21 29.58 1.11
C ALA A 747 0.88 29.73 0.37
N SER A 748 -0.25 29.46 1.04
CA SER A 748 -1.60 29.69 0.54
C SER A 748 -1.82 31.13 0.09
N GLN A 749 -1.53 32.10 0.97
CA GLN A 749 -1.67 33.54 0.68
C GLN A 749 -0.73 34.03 -0.43
N ARG A 750 0.46 33.44 -0.57
CA ARG A 750 1.42 33.80 -1.64
C ARG A 750 0.97 33.33 -3.03
N TRP A 751 0.24 32.22 -3.11
CA TRP A 751 0.01 31.48 -4.35
C TRP A 751 -1.47 31.36 -4.75
N ASP A 752 -2.39 31.91 -3.96
CA ASP A 752 -3.85 31.83 -4.14
C ASP A 752 -4.38 30.39 -4.22
N VAL A 753 -3.84 29.53 -3.36
CA VAL A 753 -4.20 28.11 -3.23
C VAL A 753 -4.92 27.90 -1.90
N ASP A 754 -6.12 27.33 -1.94
CA ASP A 754 -6.97 27.17 -0.75
C ASP A 754 -6.30 26.28 0.33
N PRO A 755 -6.22 26.72 1.60
CA PRO A 755 -5.53 25.95 2.65
C PRO A 755 -6.20 24.61 2.95
N ALA A 756 -7.52 24.47 2.77
CA ALA A 756 -8.22 23.20 2.94
C ALA A 756 -7.79 22.18 1.88
N LEU A 757 -7.56 22.63 0.65
CA LEU A 757 -7.04 21.80 -0.45
C LEU A 757 -5.57 21.43 -0.27
N ILE A 758 -4.73 22.36 0.22
CA ILE A 758 -3.33 22.06 0.58
C ILE A 758 -3.29 20.97 1.66
N TYR A 759 -4.07 21.12 2.73
CA TYR A 759 -4.13 20.12 3.80
C TYR A 759 -4.77 18.80 3.36
N GLY A 760 -5.82 18.83 2.54
CA GLY A 760 -6.47 17.64 1.98
C GLY A 760 -5.52 16.81 1.14
N LEU A 761 -4.71 17.46 0.30
CA LEU A 761 -3.67 16.83 -0.51
C LEU A 761 -2.52 16.31 0.36
N MET A 762 -1.97 17.14 1.26
CA MET A 762 -0.91 16.73 2.21
C MET A 762 -1.31 15.49 3.02
N ARG A 763 -2.57 15.43 3.44
CA ARG A 763 -3.17 14.32 4.19
C ARG A 763 -3.36 13.07 3.35
N ALA A 764 -3.54 13.20 2.04
CA ALA A 764 -3.66 12.09 1.08
C ALA A 764 -2.30 11.54 0.63
N GLU A 765 -1.29 12.41 0.48
CA GLU A 765 0.07 12.10 0.02
C GLU A 765 0.95 11.46 1.10
N SER A 766 1.10 12.12 2.25
CA SER A 766 2.06 11.71 3.29
C SER A 766 1.42 11.24 4.59
N ALA A 767 0.09 11.38 4.74
CA ALA A 767 -0.59 11.25 6.03
C ALA A 767 0.06 12.12 7.14
N MET A 768 0.53 13.32 6.78
CA MET A 768 1.25 14.27 7.64
C MET A 768 2.62 13.79 8.13
N GLN A 769 3.32 13.00 7.31
CA GLN A 769 4.67 12.49 7.59
C GLN A 769 5.76 13.32 6.87
N PRO A 770 6.58 14.14 7.57
CA PRO A 770 7.53 15.06 6.90
C PRO A 770 8.68 14.38 6.15
N ASP A 771 9.07 13.17 6.55
CA ASP A 771 10.15 12.37 5.96
C ASP A 771 9.65 11.25 5.04
N ALA A 772 8.40 11.34 4.56
CA ALA A 772 7.80 10.34 3.68
C ALA A 772 8.59 10.17 2.36
N LEU A 773 8.85 8.92 1.97
CA LEU A 773 9.55 8.54 0.75
C LEU A 773 8.76 7.45 0.00
N SER A 774 8.23 7.75 -1.18
CA SER A 774 7.58 6.74 -2.02
C SER A 774 8.60 5.80 -2.69
N PRO A 775 8.20 4.59 -3.11
CA PRO A 775 9.05 3.70 -3.91
C PRO A 775 9.52 4.31 -5.25
N ALA A 776 8.78 5.28 -5.79
CA ALA A 776 9.15 6.03 -7.00
C ALA A 776 10.16 7.17 -6.72
N GLY A 777 10.41 7.50 -5.45
CA GLY A 777 11.34 8.55 -5.02
C GLY A 777 10.70 9.91 -4.75
N ALA A 778 9.37 9.99 -4.63
CA ALA A 778 8.63 11.17 -4.20
C ALA A 778 8.86 11.45 -2.70
N ARG A 779 8.85 12.73 -2.28
CA ARG A 779 9.41 13.14 -0.98
C ARG A 779 8.57 14.15 -0.18
N GLY A 780 8.54 13.94 1.13
CA GLY A 780 8.01 14.83 2.15
C GLY A 780 6.49 15.01 2.15
N LEU A 781 6.04 16.05 2.84
CA LEU A 781 4.62 16.30 3.17
C LEU A 781 3.67 16.27 1.95
N LEU A 782 4.11 16.84 0.83
CA LEU A 782 3.37 16.92 -0.42
C LEU A 782 3.89 15.94 -1.50
N GLN A 783 4.71 14.94 -1.12
CA GLN A 783 5.27 13.92 -2.02
C GLN A 783 5.80 14.46 -3.36
N LEU A 784 6.71 15.44 -3.31
CA LEU A 784 7.32 16.00 -4.50
C LEU A 784 8.35 15.06 -5.11
N MET A 785 8.22 14.80 -6.41
CA MET A 785 9.29 14.21 -7.22
C MET A 785 10.47 15.20 -7.35
N PRO A 786 11.73 14.79 -7.15
CA PRO A 786 12.89 15.70 -7.18
C PRO A 786 13.03 16.53 -8.47
N THR A 787 12.69 15.93 -9.63
CA THR A 787 12.71 16.60 -10.94
C THR A 787 11.61 17.65 -11.07
N THR A 788 10.42 17.41 -10.52
CA THR A 788 9.34 18.40 -10.43
C THR A 788 9.75 19.54 -9.52
N ALA A 789 10.26 19.23 -8.33
CA ALA A 789 10.73 20.22 -7.36
C ALA A 789 11.81 21.14 -7.93
N GLU A 790 12.84 20.60 -8.59
CA GLU A 790 13.90 21.39 -9.24
C GLU A 790 13.32 22.32 -10.32
N ALA A 791 12.40 21.81 -11.14
CA ALA A 791 11.78 22.59 -12.22
C ALA A 791 10.88 23.72 -11.70
N VAL A 792 10.12 23.47 -10.64
CA VAL A 792 9.27 24.47 -9.94
C VAL A 792 10.14 25.51 -9.23
N ALA A 793 11.19 25.07 -8.52
CA ALA A 793 12.12 25.94 -7.81
C ALA A 793 12.76 26.96 -8.75
N ARG A 794 13.28 26.50 -9.89
CA ARG A 794 13.92 27.32 -10.91
C ARG A 794 12.96 28.30 -11.59
N ARG A 795 11.68 27.94 -11.79
CA ARG A 795 10.67 28.85 -12.35
C ARG A 795 10.27 29.96 -11.38
N ASN A 796 10.15 29.64 -10.09
CA ASN A 796 9.50 30.48 -9.09
C ASN A 796 10.47 31.17 -8.11
N GLY A 797 11.79 31.04 -8.33
CA GLY A 797 12.82 31.64 -7.46
C GLY A 797 12.83 31.06 -6.05
N LEU A 798 12.46 29.79 -5.89
CA LEU A 798 12.37 29.12 -4.59
C LEU A 798 13.64 28.29 -4.30
N ALA A 799 13.93 28.10 -3.01
CA ALA A 799 15.07 27.29 -2.59
C ALA A 799 14.85 25.80 -2.87
N PHE A 800 15.89 25.12 -3.37
CA PHE A 800 15.93 23.67 -3.54
C PHE A 800 17.38 23.20 -3.44
N ASN A 801 17.74 22.57 -2.31
CA ASN A 801 19.11 22.17 -2.00
C ASN A 801 19.34 20.68 -2.30
N GLY A 802 18.83 20.23 -3.45
CA GLY A 802 18.82 18.83 -3.87
C GLY A 802 17.79 17.96 -3.14
N GLN A 803 17.61 16.72 -3.60
CA GLN A 803 16.50 15.84 -3.23
C GLN A 803 16.29 15.61 -1.73
N ALA A 804 17.35 15.68 -0.91
CA ALA A 804 17.24 15.46 0.54
C ALA A 804 16.49 16.61 1.24
N SER A 805 16.59 17.84 0.72
CA SER A 805 15.91 19.02 1.29
C SER A 805 14.39 18.94 1.21
N LEU A 806 13.82 18.04 0.39
CA LEU A 806 12.38 17.83 0.29
C LEU A 806 11.76 17.15 1.53
N MET A 807 12.56 16.68 2.49
CA MET A 807 12.06 16.20 3.79
C MET A 807 11.89 17.33 4.83
N ALA A 808 12.34 18.55 4.51
CA ALA A 808 12.14 19.73 5.35
C ALA A 808 10.85 20.47 4.92
N PRO A 809 9.87 20.69 5.81
CA PRO A 809 8.63 21.41 5.47
C PRO A 809 8.85 22.79 4.84
N GLU A 810 9.91 23.48 5.27
CA GLU A 810 10.32 24.84 4.86
C GLU A 810 10.69 24.92 3.37
N ILE A 811 11.01 23.77 2.78
CA ILE A 811 11.29 23.61 1.35
C ILE A 811 10.13 22.88 0.66
N ASN A 812 9.57 21.85 1.30
CA ASN A 812 8.52 21.03 0.72
C ASN A 812 7.20 21.80 0.50
N ILE A 813 6.72 22.54 1.50
CA ILE A 813 5.45 23.26 1.44
C ILE A 813 5.50 24.40 0.41
N PRO A 814 6.49 25.32 0.41
CA PRO A 814 6.53 26.40 -0.58
C PRO A 814 6.67 25.91 -2.02
N LEU A 815 7.43 24.83 -2.27
CA LEU A 815 7.56 24.23 -3.60
C LEU A 815 6.27 23.51 -4.03
N GLY A 816 5.63 22.76 -3.13
CA GLY A 816 4.44 21.98 -3.47
C GLY A 816 3.23 22.86 -3.70
N VAL A 817 3.04 23.90 -2.90
CA VAL A 817 1.97 24.89 -3.10
C VAL A 817 2.20 25.72 -4.37
N ALA A 818 3.45 26.10 -4.69
CA ALA A 818 3.77 26.72 -5.98
C ALA A 818 3.44 25.78 -7.16
N HIS A 819 3.72 24.48 -7.04
CA HIS A 819 3.35 23.52 -8.08
C HIS A 819 1.82 23.36 -8.22
N LEU A 820 1.09 23.38 -7.11
CA LEU A 820 -0.38 23.36 -7.13
C LEU A 820 -0.93 24.60 -7.83
N ALA A 821 -0.37 25.79 -7.60
CA ALA A 821 -0.77 27.01 -8.32
C ALA A 821 -0.49 26.93 -9.83
N GLU A 822 0.64 26.37 -10.26
CA GLU A 822 0.95 26.13 -11.67
C GLU A 822 -0.05 25.17 -12.36
N LEU A 823 -0.60 24.21 -11.62
CA LEU A 823 -1.63 23.29 -12.10
C LEU A 823 -3.02 23.92 -12.04
N GLN A 824 -3.34 24.66 -10.98
CA GLN A 824 -4.59 25.40 -10.79
C GLN A 824 -4.79 26.43 -11.91
N SER A 825 -3.75 27.20 -12.25
CA SER A 825 -3.75 28.13 -13.39
C SER A 825 -3.79 27.43 -14.75
N ARG A 826 -3.35 26.18 -14.86
CA ARG A 826 -3.37 25.39 -16.12
C ARG A 826 -4.74 24.77 -16.41
N TYR A 827 -5.56 24.57 -15.39
CA TYR A 827 -6.82 23.83 -15.47
C TYR A 827 -8.04 24.63 -14.94
N ASP A 828 -7.99 25.96 -15.07
CA ASP A 828 -9.10 26.88 -14.77
C ASP A 828 -9.72 26.68 -13.38
N ASN A 829 -8.86 26.49 -12.37
CA ASN A 829 -9.22 26.19 -10.97
C ASN A 829 -10.02 24.88 -10.75
N ARG A 830 -10.16 24.00 -11.74
CA ARG A 830 -10.87 22.71 -11.60
C ARG A 830 -10.01 21.71 -10.83
N TRP A 831 -10.26 21.56 -9.53
CA TRP A 831 -9.42 20.75 -8.65
C TRP A 831 -9.47 19.24 -8.90
N ILE A 832 -10.52 18.73 -9.56
CA ILE A 832 -10.50 17.37 -10.15
C ILE A 832 -9.34 17.19 -11.13
N HIS A 833 -9.03 18.21 -11.94
CA HIS A 833 -7.92 18.20 -12.88
C HIS A 833 -6.59 18.46 -12.17
N VAL A 834 -6.54 19.40 -11.22
CA VAL A 834 -5.33 19.69 -10.43
C VAL A 834 -4.84 18.44 -9.72
N ALA A 835 -5.71 17.76 -8.96
CA ALA A 835 -5.36 16.55 -8.23
C ALA A 835 -5.04 15.37 -9.17
N ALA A 836 -5.77 15.21 -10.29
CA ALA A 836 -5.45 14.17 -11.28
C ALA A 836 -4.09 14.42 -11.95
N ALA A 837 -3.75 15.67 -12.26
CA ALA A 837 -2.47 16.06 -12.85
C ALA A 837 -1.31 15.97 -11.85
N TYR A 838 -1.56 16.17 -10.55
CA TYR A 838 -0.56 16.02 -9.49
C TYR A 838 -0.13 14.55 -9.35
N ASN A 839 -1.10 13.64 -9.24
CA ASN A 839 -0.85 12.20 -9.06
C ASN A 839 -0.39 11.51 -10.37
N ALA A 840 -1.11 11.69 -11.48
CA ALA A 840 -0.84 10.96 -12.73
C ALA A 840 0.09 11.70 -13.72
N GLY A 841 0.38 12.98 -13.45
CA GLY A 841 1.11 13.86 -14.36
C GLY A 841 0.23 14.47 -15.47
N ILE A 842 0.57 15.70 -15.84
CA ILE A 842 -0.07 16.49 -16.92
C ILE A 842 -0.31 15.67 -18.20
N SER A 843 0.65 14.85 -18.61
CA SER A 843 0.57 14.05 -19.85
C SER A 843 -0.43 12.89 -19.78
N ALA A 844 -0.77 12.37 -18.59
CA ALA A 844 -1.82 11.38 -18.43
C ALA A 844 -3.19 12.05 -18.51
N LEU A 845 -3.39 13.13 -17.75
CA LEU A 845 -4.62 13.91 -17.78
C LEU A 845 -4.94 14.46 -19.18
N ALA A 846 -3.95 14.94 -19.93
CA ALA A 846 -4.16 15.42 -21.30
C ALA A 846 -4.79 14.35 -22.22
N ARG A 847 -4.37 13.08 -22.10
CA ARG A 847 -4.98 11.96 -22.84
C ARG A 847 -6.38 11.63 -22.34
N TRP A 848 -6.68 11.86 -21.07
CA TRP A 848 -8.02 11.64 -20.51
C TRP A 848 -8.99 12.73 -20.92
N LEU A 849 -8.58 14.00 -20.95
CA LEU A 849 -9.43 15.10 -21.45
C LEU A 849 -9.74 14.96 -22.94
N ASP A 850 -8.81 14.41 -23.72
CA ASP A 850 -8.97 14.10 -25.15
C ASP A 850 -9.92 12.89 -25.38
N SER A 851 -9.79 11.82 -24.58
CA SER A 851 -10.58 10.58 -24.73
C SER A 851 -11.84 10.47 -23.88
N ARG A 852 -12.08 11.41 -22.95
CA ARG A 852 -13.20 11.41 -21.99
C ARG A 852 -13.72 12.84 -21.80
N PRO A 853 -14.80 13.23 -22.50
CA PRO A 853 -15.41 14.54 -22.31
C PRO A 853 -15.86 14.75 -20.85
N LEU A 854 -15.53 15.91 -20.28
CA LEU A 854 -15.99 16.31 -18.95
C LEU A 854 -17.45 16.82 -19.00
N ALA A 855 -18.38 15.94 -19.36
CA ALA A 855 -19.81 16.24 -19.37
C ALA A 855 -20.40 16.19 -17.95
N ASP A 856 -20.07 15.13 -17.21
CA ASP A 856 -20.47 14.92 -15.81
C ASP A 856 -19.20 14.62 -14.98
N PRO A 857 -18.81 15.51 -14.03
CA PRO A 857 -17.52 15.43 -13.35
C PRO A 857 -17.26 14.14 -12.56
N ASP A 858 -18.27 13.56 -11.90
CA ASP A 858 -18.05 12.35 -11.09
C ASP A 858 -18.11 11.06 -11.92
N ILE A 859 -18.82 11.04 -13.05
CA ILE A 859 -18.71 9.98 -14.06
C ILE A 859 -17.33 10.01 -14.72
N TRP A 860 -16.86 11.19 -15.11
CA TRP A 860 -15.51 11.36 -15.67
C TRP A 860 -14.43 10.85 -14.71
N LEU A 861 -14.58 11.14 -13.41
CA LEU A 861 -13.65 10.67 -12.39
C LEU A 861 -13.71 9.15 -12.15
N GLU A 862 -14.90 8.56 -12.05
CA GLU A 862 -15.06 7.10 -11.89
C GLU A 862 -14.61 6.32 -13.13
N THR A 863 -14.61 6.93 -14.32
CA THR A 863 -14.17 6.31 -15.59
C THR A 863 -12.69 6.51 -15.93
N LEU A 864 -11.90 7.18 -15.08
CA LEU A 864 -10.45 7.25 -15.24
C LEU A 864 -9.81 5.84 -15.20
N PRO A 865 -8.86 5.51 -16.10
CA PRO A 865 -8.29 4.17 -16.22
C PRO A 865 -7.32 3.81 -15.09
N PHE A 866 -6.67 4.80 -14.46
CA PHE A 866 -5.73 4.57 -13.37
C PHE A 866 -6.51 4.49 -12.05
N PHE A 867 -6.55 3.28 -11.47
CA PHE A 867 -7.19 3.03 -10.17
C PHE A 867 -6.65 3.96 -9.08
N GLU A 868 -5.33 4.16 -9.01
CA GLU A 868 -4.70 5.03 -8.02
C GLU A 868 -5.26 6.46 -8.09
N THR A 869 -5.28 7.06 -9.28
CA THR A 869 -5.76 8.44 -9.48
C THR A 869 -7.27 8.55 -9.22
N ARG A 870 -8.03 7.54 -9.64
CA ARG A 870 -9.48 7.43 -9.38
C ARG A 870 -9.83 7.30 -7.89
N ASP A 871 -8.96 6.69 -7.08
CA ASP A 871 -9.12 6.59 -5.63
C ASP A 871 -8.36 7.69 -4.85
N TYR A 872 -7.55 8.51 -5.54
CA TYR A 872 -6.80 9.64 -5.00
C TYR A 872 -7.61 10.93 -5.05
N VAL A 873 -8.18 11.32 -6.20
CA VAL A 873 -8.91 12.59 -6.33
C VAL A 873 -10.14 12.66 -5.39
N PRO A 874 -10.99 11.62 -5.26
CA PRO A 874 -12.05 11.58 -4.25
C PRO A 874 -11.56 11.75 -2.82
N ARG A 875 -10.37 11.20 -2.52
CA ARG A 875 -9.73 11.25 -1.20
C ARG A 875 -9.23 12.65 -0.89
N VAL A 876 -8.53 13.31 -1.83
CA VAL A 876 -8.08 14.70 -1.69
C VAL A 876 -9.27 15.62 -1.44
N LEU A 877 -10.34 15.50 -2.22
CA LEU A 877 -11.50 16.40 -2.12
C LEU A 877 -12.33 16.13 -0.85
N ALA A 878 -12.55 14.88 -0.45
CA ALA A 878 -13.21 14.58 0.82
C ALA A 878 -12.35 14.98 2.05
N PHE A 879 -11.03 14.84 1.97
CA PHE A 879 -10.13 15.33 3.02
C PHE A 879 -10.11 16.86 3.07
N ALA A 880 -10.14 17.54 1.92
CA ALA A 880 -10.25 19.00 1.87
C ALA A 880 -11.55 19.48 2.51
N THR A 881 -12.69 18.84 2.25
CA THR A 881 -13.96 19.18 2.91
C THR A 881 -13.98 18.89 4.42
N LEU A 882 -13.21 17.90 4.91
CA LEU A 882 -12.96 17.74 6.36
C LEU A 882 -12.08 18.87 6.94
N TYR A 883 -11.21 19.50 6.13
CA TYR A 883 -10.50 20.73 6.51
C TYR A 883 -11.36 21.99 6.34
N GLU A 884 -12.32 22.05 5.42
CA GLU A 884 -13.33 23.13 5.38
C GLU A 884 -14.11 23.18 6.69
N TRP A 885 -14.59 22.02 7.16
CA TRP A 885 -15.22 21.85 8.48
C TRP A 885 -14.29 22.37 9.59
N GLN A 886 -13.07 21.85 9.71
CA GLN A 886 -12.13 22.21 10.77
C GLN A 886 -11.68 23.68 10.74
N LEU A 887 -11.69 24.31 9.57
CA LEU A 887 -11.44 25.75 9.37
C LEU A 887 -12.69 26.63 9.58
N GLN A 888 -13.83 26.03 9.96
CA GLN A 888 -15.14 26.69 10.14
C GLN A 888 -15.61 27.43 8.88
N ARG A 889 -15.43 26.78 7.71
CA ARG A 889 -15.83 27.27 6.38
C ARG A 889 -16.98 26.41 5.83
N PRO A 890 -17.81 26.93 4.91
CA PRO A 890 -18.84 26.13 4.25
C PRO A 890 -18.22 25.04 3.34
N PRO A 891 -18.89 23.87 3.16
CA PRO A 891 -18.42 22.76 2.33
C PRO A 891 -18.57 23.06 0.83
N ARG A 892 -17.58 23.70 0.23
CA ARG A 892 -17.60 24.12 -1.18
C ARG A 892 -16.70 23.27 -2.06
N VAL A 893 -15.50 22.92 -1.59
CA VAL A 893 -14.46 22.28 -2.41
C VAL A 893 -14.96 21.05 -3.15
N LEU A 894 -15.60 20.10 -2.47
CA LEU A 894 -16.12 18.89 -3.10
C LEU A 894 -17.35 19.17 -3.99
N ALA A 895 -18.26 20.02 -3.53
CA ALA A 895 -19.53 20.27 -4.21
C ALA A 895 -19.36 21.09 -5.50
N GLU A 896 -18.56 22.17 -5.47
CA GLU A 896 -18.24 23.01 -6.64
C GLU A 896 -17.45 22.24 -7.71
N ASN A 897 -16.70 21.19 -7.33
CA ASN A 897 -15.88 20.39 -8.25
C ASN A 897 -16.57 19.17 -8.86
N LEU A 898 -17.48 18.52 -8.13
CA LEU A 898 -18.18 17.31 -8.61
C LEU A 898 -19.64 17.55 -9.00
N LEU A 899 -20.32 18.48 -8.33
CA LEU A 899 -21.75 18.74 -8.46
C LEU A 899 -22.05 20.23 -8.77
N PRO A 900 -21.37 20.84 -9.77
CA PRO A 900 -21.54 22.27 -10.06
C PRO A 900 -23.00 22.58 -10.42
N GLY A 901 -23.58 23.58 -9.75
CA GLY A 901 -24.98 23.96 -9.90
C GLY A 901 -25.99 23.14 -9.08
N LEU A 902 -25.57 22.08 -8.40
CA LEU A 902 -26.39 21.32 -7.43
C LEU A 902 -26.08 21.64 -5.97
N VAL A 903 -25.16 22.59 -5.71
CA VAL A 903 -24.82 23.05 -4.36
C VAL A 903 -25.99 23.89 -3.81
N PRO A 904 -26.67 23.48 -2.72
CA PRO A 904 -27.77 24.25 -2.15
C PRO A 904 -27.28 25.58 -1.56
N GLU A 905 -28.05 26.66 -1.73
CA GLU A 905 -27.76 27.93 -1.04
C GLU A 905 -27.81 27.72 0.48
N GLY A 906 -26.69 28.00 1.15
CA GLY A 906 -26.58 27.86 2.61
C GLY A 906 -26.22 26.46 3.12
N GLN A 907 -25.92 25.49 2.24
CA GLN A 907 -25.45 24.16 2.67
C GLN A 907 -24.23 24.27 3.59
N GLY A 908 -24.29 23.60 4.75
CA GLY A 908 -23.30 23.64 5.80
C GLY A 908 -22.90 22.25 6.30
N PHE A 909 -22.43 22.21 7.55
CA PHE A 909 -22.13 20.98 8.28
C PHE A 909 -23.09 20.80 9.44
N SER A 910 -23.59 19.59 9.64
CA SER A 910 -24.60 19.27 10.67
C SER A 910 -24.08 19.36 12.11
N CYS A 911 -22.76 19.50 12.29
CA CYS A 911 -22.03 19.52 13.57
C CYS A 911 -20.82 20.45 13.46
N THR A 912 -20.47 21.15 14.55
CA THR A 912 -19.29 22.04 14.62
C THR A 912 -18.00 21.28 14.97
N PRO A 913 -16.82 21.85 14.65
CA PRO A 913 -15.51 21.38 15.15
C PRO A 913 -15.31 21.52 16.66
#